data_AF-A0A6I8Q9Q2-F1
#
_entry.id   AF-A0A6I8Q9Q2-F1
#
_cell.length_a   1.000
_cell.length_b   1.000
_cell.length_c   1.000
_cell.angle_alpha   90.00
_cell.angle_beta   90.00
_cell.angle_gamma   90.00
#
_symmetry.space_group_name_H-M   'P 1'
#
loop_
_entity.id
_entity.type
_entity.pdbx_description
1 polymer ?
#
loop_
_entity_poly.entity_id
_entity_poly.type
_entity_poly.pdbx_seq_one_letter_code
_entity_poly.pdbx_strand_id
1 'polypeptide(L)'
;MDDSEDNTTVISTLRSFNKFLSQPLEGTAPSLGTSTSTGASLQMQFQQRFLLEDQAAQIRSKSHLIQVEREKMQMELSHKRARIELEKAASTNAKNYEREADRNQELITRIKALEERENDFQNKLQEQNEMIKSYKKTIEAQSKKLLEKEDKLSELNENISVLKGKATELQWKIMNQEMQIKTQETEKQEMTEQLEIHRKKLQESNEKMQALHELQAQNVDNEQKIKSLEQKLSAQEQDAAIVKSMKSDLAKLPKLERELQQLRDENAYHREMKENNALLKEEVEGLRRAAERFNKMKEDLVGLEIEKEQLLKKLKLWESLEHTTGLNIRTPDDLSRQIIAVQQRELKLKEENMTIQNSARMLETSRQQLREELLKVQAGFLEEKKRREHQEAFVRRLQKRVLLLTKERDGMRAILDSYDSELTPTEHSPQLSRRLREAEDMVQKVQDHNAEMETQLSEALEETGIQKQKSDLLMAELKVLKSQMGSSDQNISFTNEAMNTLRLKIEELEAERGRLEEENKILEMRLERLNLQGCYDPSKTKVIHLGLNPSSQAKQQRAETVRQLQEECSKLRELVRILEGGAQIPDKLEAAGSVQSSQELTELKKQLESAELKNQRLREVFQTKIHEFRTACYMLTGYRIDITTENQYRLTSMYAEQKEDNLLFKHWAWRISI
;
A
#
# COMPACT_ATOMS: atom_id res chain seq x y z
N MET A 1 -22.55 -76.05 -31.94
CA MET A 1 -23.24 -75.59 -33.16
C MET A 1 -22.47 -76.21 -34.29
N ASP A 2 -23.11 -77.18 -34.94
CA ASP A 2 -22.76 -77.88 -36.18
C ASP A 2 -21.40 -78.61 -36.18
N ASP A 3 -21.30 -79.93 -36.33
CA ASP A 3 -21.85 -80.73 -37.42
C ASP A 3 -22.43 -82.07 -36.94
N SER A 4 -23.63 -82.37 -37.43
CA SER A 4 -24.38 -83.60 -37.18
C SER A 4 -24.75 -84.24 -38.52
N GLU A 5 -23.75 -84.52 -39.35
CA GLU A 5 -23.91 -85.25 -40.60
C GLU A 5 -22.80 -86.29 -40.71
N ASP A 6 -23.11 -87.55 -40.34
CA ASP A 6 -22.52 -88.77 -40.93
C ASP A 6 -23.13 -90.06 -40.33
N ASN A 7 -24.45 -90.12 -40.18
CA ASN A 7 -25.19 -91.34 -39.81
C ASN A 7 -25.62 -92.21 -41.02
N THR A 8 -25.00 -92.02 -42.18
CA THR A 8 -25.33 -92.72 -43.44
C THR A 8 -24.50 -94.00 -43.69
N THR A 9 -23.44 -94.24 -42.91
CA THR A 9 -22.57 -95.44 -43.01
C THR A 9 -23.10 -96.64 -42.20
N VAL A 10 -23.80 -96.39 -41.09
CA VAL A 10 -24.39 -97.47 -40.26
C VAL A 10 -25.61 -98.10 -40.92
N ILE A 11 -26.39 -97.31 -41.69
CA ILE A 11 -27.58 -97.80 -42.41
C ILE A 11 -27.22 -98.55 -43.72
N SER A 12 -26.10 -98.21 -44.37
CA SER A 12 -25.65 -98.90 -45.59
C SER A 12 -24.98 -100.24 -45.30
N THR A 13 -24.26 -100.36 -44.17
CA THR A 13 -23.63 -101.61 -43.72
C THR A 13 -24.64 -102.63 -43.19
N LEU A 14 -25.75 -102.21 -42.58
CA LEU A 14 -26.84 -103.11 -42.19
C LEU A 14 -27.65 -103.64 -43.40
N ARG A 15 -27.71 -102.86 -44.49
CA ARG A 15 -28.46 -103.22 -45.72
C ARG A 15 -27.66 -104.15 -46.65
N SER A 16 -26.33 -104.15 -46.59
CA SER A 16 -25.47 -105.09 -47.32
C SER A 16 -25.31 -106.43 -46.60
N PHE A 17 -25.35 -106.46 -45.26
CA PHE A 17 -25.28 -107.71 -44.49
C PHE A 17 -26.56 -108.56 -44.59
N ASN A 18 -27.75 -107.92 -44.62
CA ASN A 18 -29.03 -108.61 -44.82
C ASN A 18 -29.23 -109.16 -46.24
N LYS A 19 -28.47 -108.68 -47.25
CA LYS A 19 -28.54 -109.18 -48.63
C LYS A 19 -27.66 -110.42 -48.86
N PHE A 20 -26.73 -110.70 -47.95
CA PHE A 20 -25.77 -111.81 -48.06
C PHE A 20 -26.30 -113.13 -47.46
N LEU A 21 -27.27 -113.07 -46.54
CA LEU A 21 -27.84 -114.26 -45.87
C LEU A 21 -29.07 -114.85 -46.57
N SER A 22 -29.46 -114.39 -47.77
CA SER A 22 -30.75 -114.75 -48.39
C SER A 22 -30.69 -115.23 -49.84
N GLN A 23 -29.60 -115.83 -50.31
CA GLN A 23 -29.60 -116.53 -51.60
C GLN A 23 -29.31 -118.04 -51.45
N PRO A 24 -30.22 -118.92 -51.95
CA PRO A 24 -30.07 -120.36 -51.82
C PRO A 24 -28.99 -120.95 -52.73
N LEU A 25 -28.43 -122.03 -52.21
CA LEU A 25 -27.69 -123.11 -52.87
C LEU A 25 -28.41 -123.59 -54.14
N GLU A 26 -27.80 -123.48 -55.33
CA GLU A 26 -28.21 -124.28 -56.49
C GLU A 26 -27.17 -124.29 -57.62
N GLY A 27 -26.87 -125.51 -58.10
CA GLY A 27 -26.30 -125.82 -59.41
C GLY A 27 -24.78 -125.61 -59.57
N THR A 28 -24.01 -126.49 -60.19
CA THR A 28 -24.36 -127.67 -60.99
C THR A 28 -23.06 -128.44 -61.22
N ALA A 29 -23.07 -129.74 -60.96
CA ALA A 29 -22.08 -130.66 -61.49
C ALA A 29 -22.21 -130.75 -63.03
N PRO A 30 -21.14 -131.19 -63.71
CA PRO A 30 -21.34 -132.12 -64.82
C PRO A 30 -20.55 -133.40 -64.57
N SER A 31 -21.28 -134.48 -64.33
CA SER A 31 -20.84 -135.83 -64.67
C SER A 31 -21.14 -136.08 -66.15
N LEU A 32 -20.22 -136.67 -66.92
CA LEU A 32 -20.33 -138.03 -67.48
C LEU A 32 -19.26 -138.25 -68.56
N GLY A 33 -18.69 -139.45 -68.61
CA GLY A 33 -17.81 -139.87 -69.69
C GLY A 33 -16.98 -141.12 -69.41
N THR A 34 -17.59 -142.14 -68.79
CA THR A 34 -17.03 -143.50 -68.71
C THR A 34 -17.21 -144.23 -70.04
N SER A 35 -16.12 -144.74 -70.62
CA SER A 35 -16.16 -145.91 -71.50
C SER A 35 -14.83 -146.66 -71.46
N THR A 36 -14.85 -147.76 -70.71
CA THR A 36 -14.25 -149.08 -70.98
C THR A 36 -13.00 -149.16 -71.87
N SER A 37 -11.87 -149.63 -71.33
CA SER A 37 -11.47 -151.04 -71.45
C SER A 37 -10.16 -151.33 -70.71
N THR A 38 -10.20 -152.37 -69.89
CA THR A 38 -9.12 -153.33 -69.57
C THR A 38 -7.77 -152.81 -69.06
N GLY A 39 -7.54 -153.05 -67.76
CA GLY A 39 -6.32 -153.70 -67.30
C GLY A 39 -5.05 -152.86 -67.29
N ALA A 40 -4.97 -151.88 -66.39
CA ALA A 40 -3.69 -151.36 -65.90
C ALA A 40 -3.85 -150.89 -64.44
N SER A 41 -2.87 -151.27 -63.62
CA SER A 41 -2.82 -151.19 -62.15
C SER A 41 -3.40 -149.91 -61.52
N LEU A 42 -4.24 -150.10 -60.49
CA LEU A 42 -4.79 -149.08 -59.57
C LEU A 42 -3.73 -148.07 -59.09
N GLN A 43 -2.47 -148.49 -59.03
CA GLN A 43 -1.31 -147.68 -58.65
C GLN A 43 -1.08 -146.47 -59.56
N MET A 44 -1.27 -146.59 -60.88
CA MET A 44 -1.09 -145.46 -61.82
C MET A 44 -2.19 -144.40 -61.66
N GLN A 45 -3.43 -144.81 -61.35
CA GLN A 45 -4.52 -143.86 -61.07
C GLN A 45 -4.32 -143.12 -59.73
N PHE A 46 -3.81 -143.79 -58.70
CA PHE A 46 -3.43 -143.13 -57.45
C PHE A 46 -2.28 -142.15 -57.66
N GLN A 47 -1.27 -142.51 -58.44
CA GLN A 47 -0.14 -141.64 -58.75
C GLN A 47 -0.58 -140.39 -59.55
N GLN A 48 -1.50 -140.57 -60.50
CA GLN A 48 -2.08 -139.46 -61.26
C GLN A 48 -2.98 -138.54 -60.40
N ARG A 49 -3.81 -139.11 -59.51
CA ARG A 49 -4.62 -138.31 -58.56
C ARG A 49 -3.75 -137.58 -57.55
N PHE A 50 -2.70 -138.21 -57.03
CA PHE A 50 -1.74 -137.60 -56.12
C PHE A 50 -1.01 -136.42 -56.78
N LEU A 51 -0.58 -136.57 -58.05
CA LEU A 51 0.01 -135.47 -58.83
C LEU A 51 -0.97 -134.30 -59.05
N LEU A 52 -2.24 -134.59 -59.35
CA LEU A 52 -3.26 -133.54 -59.50
C LEU A 52 -3.58 -132.84 -58.17
N GLU A 53 -3.58 -133.57 -57.06
CA GLU A 53 -3.81 -133.02 -55.72
C GLU A 53 -2.62 -132.17 -55.25
N ASP A 54 -1.40 -132.57 -55.57
CA ASP A 54 -0.17 -131.79 -55.33
C ASP A 54 -0.16 -130.51 -56.19
N GLN A 55 -0.54 -130.60 -57.47
CA GLN A 55 -0.75 -129.42 -58.32
C GLN A 55 -1.85 -128.50 -57.78
N ALA A 56 -2.97 -129.04 -57.30
CA ALA A 56 -4.04 -128.26 -56.68
C ALA A 56 -3.60 -127.63 -55.35
N ALA A 57 -2.79 -128.34 -54.54
CA ALA A 57 -2.17 -127.80 -53.33
C ALA A 57 -1.19 -126.66 -53.67
N GLN A 58 -0.41 -126.80 -54.74
CA GLN A 58 0.50 -125.77 -55.23
C GLN A 58 -0.24 -124.54 -55.79
N ILE A 59 -1.37 -124.72 -56.47
CA ILE A 59 -2.23 -123.62 -56.93
C ILE A 59 -2.87 -122.93 -55.73
N ARG A 60 -3.36 -123.68 -54.74
CA ARG A 60 -3.93 -123.12 -53.50
C ARG A 60 -2.90 -122.35 -52.69
N SER A 61 -1.67 -122.86 -52.56
CA SER A 61 -0.60 -122.15 -51.85
C SER A 61 -0.16 -120.88 -52.60
N LYS A 62 -0.05 -120.93 -53.93
CA LYS A 62 0.21 -119.75 -54.77
C LYS A 62 -0.93 -118.73 -54.68
N SER A 63 -2.19 -119.17 -54.70
CA SER A 63 -3.35 -118.29 -54.56
C SER A 63 -3.40 -117.65 -53.17
N HIS A 64 -3.08 -118.42 -52.12
CA HIS A 64 -3.00 -117.91 -50.75
C HIS A 64 -1.85 -116.90 -50.61
N LEU A 65 -0.68 -117.17 -51.21
CA LEU A 65 0.44 -116.23 -51.25
C LEU A 65 0.03 -114.91 -51.93
N ILE A 66 -0.60 -114.96 -53.10
CA ILE A 66 -1.09 -113.76 -53.81
C ILE A 66 -2.12 -113.01 -52.97
N GLN A 67 -3.00 -113.72 -52.25
CA GLN A 67 -3.97 -113.09 -51.35
C GLN A 67 -3.27 -112.36 -50.20
N VAL A 68 -2.34 -113.01 -49.51
CA VAL A 68 -1.56 -112.40 -48.42
C VAL A 68 -0.71 -111.23 -48.91
N GLU A 69 -0.14 -111.32 -50.11
CA GLU A 69 0.59 -110.21 -50.74
C GLU A 69 -0.32 -109.02 -51.06
N ARG A 70 -1.56 -109.26 -51.52
CA ARG A 70 -2.56 -108.21 -51.73
C ARG A 70 -3.00 -107.57 -50.41
N GLU A 71 -3.25 -108.37 -49.38
CA GLU A 71 -3.60 -107.89 -48.04
C GLU A 71 -2.46 -107.08 -47.42
N LYS A 72 -1.21 -107.55 -47.53
CA LYS A 72 0.00 -106.81 -47.13
C LYS A 72 0.09 -105.47 -47.85
N MET A 73 -0.06 -105.46 -49.19
CA MET A 73 -0.04 -104.22 -49.98
C MET A 73 -1.17 -103.27 -49.55
N GLN A 74 -2.38 -103.78 -49.31
CA GLN A 74 -3.51 -102.98 -48.83
C GLN A 74 -3.25 -102.39 -47.44
N MET A 75 -2.67 -103.17 -46.52
CA MET A 75 -2.28 -102.72 -45.18
C MET A 75 -1.13 -101.71 -45.21
N GLU A 76 -0.15 -101.89 -46.10
CA GLU A 76 0.92 -100.90 -46.28
C GLU A 76 0.38 -99.58 -46.83
N LEU A 77 -0.56 -99.63 -47.78
CA LEU A 77 -1.22 -98.44 -48.30
C LEU A 77 -2.10 -97.76 -47.23
N SER A 78 -2.82 -98.53 -46.40
CA SER A 78 -3.62 -97.97 -45.31
C SER A 78 -2.74 -97.35 -44.23
N HIS A 79 -1.62 -97.98 -43.85
CA HIS A 79 -0.63 -97.39 -42.93
C HIS A 79 -0.01 -96.11 -43.49
N LYS A 80 0.35 -96.09 -44.79
CA LYS A 80 0.86 -94.87 -45.43
C LYS A 80 -0.20 -93.76 -45.41
N ARG A 81 -1.46 -94.07 -45.68
CA ARG A 81 -2.57 -93.10 -45.60
C ARG A 81 -2.75 -92.57 -44.18
N ALA A 82 -2.86 -93.45 -43.19
CA ALA A 82 -2.99 -93.06 -41.78
C ALA A 82 -1.81 -92.20 -41.30
N ARG A 83 -0.58 -92.52 -41.71
CA ARG A 83 0.61 -91.71 -41.39
C ARG A 83 0.52 -90.32 -42.02
N ILE A 84 0.14 -90.23 -43.29
CA ILE A 84 -0.03 -88.95 -43.98
C ILE A 84 -1.15 -88.13 -43.34
N GLU A 85 -2.25 -88.76 -42.95
CA GLU A 85 -3.37 -88.09 -42.26
C GLU A 85 -2.96 -87.58 -40.87
N LEU A 86 -2.23 -88.38 -40.09
CA LEU A 86 -1.69 -87.95 -38.80
C LEU A 86 -0.67 -86.81 -38.95
N GLU A 87 0.21 -86.88 -39.95
CA GLU A 87 1.19 -85.83 -40.23
C GLU A 87 0.50 -84.53 -40.70
N LYS A 88 -0.53 -84.64 -41.54
CA LYS A 88 -1.37 -83.51 -41.93
C LYS A 88 -2.09 -82.92 -40.72
N ALA A 89 -2.71 -83.74 -39.87
CA ALA A 89 -3.41 -83.30 -38.67
C ALA A 89 -2.45 -82.60 -37.68
N ALA A 90 -1.26 -83.18 -37.46
CA ALA A 90 -0.21 -82.59 -36.65
C ALA A 90 0.28 -81.25 -37.23
N SER A 91 0.49 -81.18 -38.55
CA SER A 91 0.88 -79.94 -39.24
C SER A 91 -0.20 -78.86 -39.14
N THR A 92 -1.48 -79.21 -39.32
CA THR A 92 -2.58 -78.27 -39.16
C THR A 92 -2.72 -77.79 -37.72
N ASN A 93 -2.53 -78.68 -36.74
CA ASN A 93 -2.61 -78.32 -35.33
C ASN A 93 -1.43 -77.42 -34.91
N ALA A 94 -0.21 -77.72 -35.37
CA ALA A 94 0.96 -76.87 -35.15
C ALA A 94 0.75 -75.44 -35.71
N LYS A 95 0.23 -75.33 -36.93
CA LYS A 95 -0.13 -74.03 -37.53
C LYS A 95 -1.23 -73.30 -36.75
N ASN A 96 -2.19 -74.02 -36.20
CA ASN A 96 -3.23 -73.41 -35.36
C ASN A 96 -2.66 -72.90 -34.04
N TYR A 97 -1.76 -73.66 -33.37
CA TYR A 97 -1.08 -73.20 -32.17
C TYR A 97 -0.19 -71.98 -32.41
N GLU A 98 0.53 -71.95 -33.54
CA GLU A 98 1.33 -70.78 -33.94
C GLU A 98 0.45 -69.54 -34.11
N ARG A 99 -0.68 -69.66 -34.81
CA ARG A 99 -1.66 -68.57 -34.95
C ARG A 99 -2.23 -68.10 -33.62
N GLU A 100 -2.54 -69.00 -32.69
CA GLU A 100 -3.00 -68.61 -31.34
C GLU A 100 -1.88 -67.97 -30.52
N ALA A 101 -0.63 -68.41 -30.67
CA ALA A 101 0.51 -67.78 -30.03
C ALA A 101 0.73 -66.35 -30.55
N ASP A 102 0.63 -66.13 -31.87
CA ASP A 102 0.70 -64.81 -32.49
C ASP A 102 -0.43 -63.90 -32.00
N ARG A 103 -1.68 -64.39 -31.98
CA ARG A 103 -2.82 -63.66 -31.41
C ARG A 103 -2.61 -63.29 -29.95
N ASN A 104 -2.08 -64.22 -29.15
CA ASN A 104 -1.78 -63.95 -27.74
C ASN A 104 -0.69 -62.89 -27.59
N GLN A 105 0.34 -62.90 -28.45
CA GLN A 105 1.37 -61.85 -28.46
C GLN A 105 0.79 -60.49 -28.87
N GLU A 106 -0.10 -60.45 -29.87
CA GLU A 106 -0.83 -59.23 -30.25
C GLU A 106 -1.70 -58.71 -29.10
N LEU A 107 -2.40 -59.59 -28.37
CA LEU A 107 -3.18 -59.20 -27.20
C LEU A 107 -2.29 -58.67 -26.07
N ILE A 108 -1.14 -59.30 -25.81
CA ILE A 108 -0.18 -58.84 -24.79
C ILE A 108 0.38 -57.46 -25.15
N THR A 109 0.77 -57.25 -26.41
CA THR A 109 1.25 -55.93 -26.87
C THR A 109 0.15 -54.89 -26.78
N ARG A 110 -1.10 -55.27 -27.07
CA ARG A 110 -2.26 -54.38 -26.90
C ARG A 110 -2.53 -54.02 -25.45
N ILE A 111 -2.44 -54.98 -24.53
CA ILE A 111 -2.60 -54.75 -23.09
C ILE A 111 -1.52 -53.79 -22.60
N LYS A 112 -0.25 -54.02 -22.94
CA LYS A 112 0.86 -53.12 -22.57
C LYS A 112 0.64 -51.70 -23.08
N ALA A 113 0.20 -51.55 -24.34
CA ALA A 113 -0.11 -50.23 -24.90
C ALA A 113 -1.29 -49.53 -24.20
N LEU A 114 -2.24 -50.29 -23.64
CA LEU A 114 -3.33 -49.74 -22.84
C LEU A 114 -2.85 -49.36 -21.43
N GLU A 115 -2.02 -50.18 -20.79
CA GLU A 115 -1.39 -49.89 -19.50
C GLU A 115 -0.52 -48.63 -19.56
N GLU A 116 0.29 -48.47 -20.62
CA GLU A 116 1.08 -47.27 -20.87
C GLU A 116 0.19 -46.02 -21.00
N ARG A 117 -0.91 -46.13 -21.76
CA ARG A 117 -1.88 -45.03 -21.88
C ARG A 117 -2.56 -44.71 -20.56
N GLU A 118 -2.92 -45.72 -19.77
CA GLU A 118 -3.51 -45.53 -18.45
C GLU A 118 -2.54 -44.81 -17.52
N ASN A 119 -1.26 -45.21 -17.50
CA ASN A 119 -0.21 -44.53 -16.75
C ASN A 119 -0.02 -43.07 -17.22
N ASP A 120 -0.05 -42.81 -18.52
CA ASP A 120 0.01 -41.44 -19.06
C ASP A 120 -1.18 -40.59 -18.59
N PHE A 121 -2.39 -41.16 -18.55
CA PHE A 121 -3.57 -40.46 -18.02
C PHE A 121 -3.48 -40.25 -16.51
N GLN A 122 -2.97 -41.22 -15.75
CA GLN A 122 -2.75 -41.08 -14.32
C GLN A 122 -1.71 -39.98 -14.02
N ASN A 123 -0.61 -39.93 -14.77
CA ASN A 123 0.41 -38.89 -14.64
C ASN A 123 -0.17 -37.51 -14.95
N LYS A 124 -0.91 -37.36 -16.06
CA LYS A 124 -1.61 -36.10 -16.39
C LYS A 124 -2.60 -35.68 -15.30
N LEU A 125 -3.33 -36.63 -14.70
CA LEU A 125 -4.25 -36.35 -13.60
C LEU A 125 -3.49 -35.91 -12.34
N GLN A 126 -2.33 -36.52 -12.04
CA GLN A 126 -1.47 -36.11 -10.93
C GLN A 126 -0.94 -34.68 -11.14
N GLU A 127 -0.42 -34.37 -12.33
CA GLU A 127 0.02 -33.02 -12.70
C GLU A 127 -1.11 -31.99 -12.53
N GLN A 128 -2.31 -32.28 -13.03
CA GLN A 128 -3.47 -31.41 -12.84
C GLN A 128 -3.83 -31.22 -11.36
N ASN A 129 -3.76 -32.28 -10.55
CA ASN A 129 -4.01 -32.19 -9.11
C ASN A 129 -2.95 -31.35 -8.38
N GLU A 130 -1.68 -31.43 -8.79
CA GLU A 130 -0.60 -30.60 -8.25
C GLU A 130 -0.78 -29.13 -8.62
N MET A 131 -1.21 -28.85 -9.86
CA MET A 131 -1.57 -27.50 -10.30
C MET A 131 -2.78 -26.95 -9.52
N ILE A 132 -3.83 -27.75 -9.30
CA ILE A 132 -4.97 -27.34 -8.46
C ILE A 132 -4.52 -27.05 -7.02
N LYS A 133 -3.63 -27.88 -6.45
CA LYS A 133 -3.07 -27.65 -5.10
C LYS A 133 -2.25 -26.35 -5.04
N SER A 134 -1.45 -26.06 -6.07
CA SER A 134 -0.66 -24.83 -6.10
C SER A 134 -1.57 -23.59 -6.24
N TYR A 135 -2.57 -23.64 -7.10
CA TYR A 135 -3.57 -22.56 -7.22
C TYR A 135 -4.35 -22.34 -5.93
N LYS A 136 -4.78 -23.40 -5.23
CA LYS A 136 -5.43 -23.29 -3.91
C LYS A 136 -4.53 -22.57 -2.90
N LYS A 137 -3.26 -22.97 -2.79
CA LYS A 137 -2.28 -22.29 -1.91
C LYS A 137 -2.10 -20.82 -2.27
N THR A 138 -2.05 -20.48 -3.57
CA THR A 138 -1.94 -19.09 -4.01
C THR A 138 -3.18 -18.29 -3.65
N ILE A 139 -4.38 -18.84 -3.85
CA ILE A 139 -5.65 -18.21 -3.48
C ILE A 139 -5.72 -18.01 -1.96
N GLU A 140 -5.40 -19.03 -1.15
CA GLU A 140 -5.36 -18.93 0.32
C GLU A 140 -4.38 -17.85 0.79
N ALA A 141 -3.19 -17.79 0.20
CA ALA A 141 -2.20 -16.75 0.51
C ALA A 141 -2.69 -15.34 0.13
N GLN A 142 -3.41 -15.20 -0.99
CA GLN A 142 -4.03 -13.94 -1.40
C GLN A 142 -5.18 -13.55 -0.46
N SER A 143 -6.05 -14.49 -0.10
CA SER A 143 -7.14 -14.26 0.86
C SER A 143 -6.62 -13.83 2.21
N LYS A 144 -5.53 -14.46 2.71
CA LYS A 144 -4.90 -14.04 3.96
C LYS A 144 -4.34 -12.61 3.88
N LYS A 145 -3.68 -12.25 2.77
CA LYS A 145 -3.21 -10.88 2.54
C LYS A 145 -4.36 -9.86 2.43
N LEU A 146 -5.51 -10.27 1.93
CA LEU A 146 -6.70 -9.42 1.87
C LEU A 146 -7.27 -9.19 3.27
N LEU A 147 -7.41 -10.24 4.08
CA LEU A 147 -7.83 -10.12 5.48
C LEU A 147 -6.88 -9.21 6.28
N GLU A 148 -5.56 -9.40 6.15
CA GLU A 148 -4.57 -8.53 6.80
C GLU A 148 -4.66 -7.05 6.37
N LYS A 149 -5.11 -6.78 5.13
CA LYS A 149 -5.36 -5.41 4.66
C LYS A 149 -6.67 -4.87 5.20
N GLU A 150 -7.70 -5.69 5.32
CA GLU A 150 -9.00 -5.33 5.87
C GLU A 150 -8.88 -5.00 7.37
N ASP A 151 -8.14 -5.81 8.12
CA ASP A 151 -7.81 -5.55 9.53
C ASP A 151 -7.08 -4.20 9.67
N LYS A 152 -6.03 -3.96 8.88
CA LYS A 152 -5.32 -2.66 8.88
C LYS A 152 -6.23 -1.49 8.51
N LEU A 153 -7.17 -1.68 7.58
CA LEU A 153 -8.14 -0.65 7.24
C LEU A 153 -9.12 -0.38 8.39
N SER A 154 -9.55 -1.40 9.13
CA SER A 154 -10.36 -1.23 10.34
C SER A 154 -9.60 -0.47 11.43
N GLU A 155 -8.34 -0.81 11.70
CA GLU A 155 -7.47 -0.07 12.64
C GLU A 155 -7.29 1.40 12.23
N LEU A 156 -7.05 1.66 10.94
CA LEU A 156 -6.96 3.03 10.42
C LEU A 156 -8.28 3.79 10.56
N ASN A 157 -9.42 3.13 10.32
CA ASN A 157 -10.75 3.73 10.49
C ASN A 157 -11.06 4.06 11.96
N GLU A 158 -10.69 3.18 12.89
CA GLU A 158 -10.79 3.45 14.33
C GLU A 158 -9.91 4.64 14.73
N ASN A 159 -8.66 4.69 14.24
CA ASN A 159 -7.77 5.82 14.46
C ASN A 159 -8.34 7.13 13.91
N ILE A 160 -8.93 7.11 12.70
CA ILE A 160 -9.62 8.26 12.12
C ILE A 160 -10.80 8.68 12.99
N SER A 161 -11.58 7.74 13.53
CA SER A 161 -12.69 8.02 14.45
C SER A 161 -12.21 8.71 15.73
N VAL A 162 -11.14 8.20 16.34
CA VAL A 162 -10.50 8.80 17.53
C VAL A 162 -9.98 10.20 17.22
N LEU A 163 -9.31 10.38 16.09
CA LEU A 163 -8.80 11.68 15.66
C LEU A 163 -9.92 12.68 15.37
N LYS A 164 -11.03 12.25 14.75
CA LYS A 164 -12.23 13.07 14.59
C LYS A 164 -12.82 13.48 15.94
N GLY A 165 -12.89 12.55 16.90
CA GLY A 165 -13.31 12.85 18.28
C GLY A 165 -12.43 13.93 18.92
N LYS A 166 -11.11 13.78 18.86
CA LYS A 166 -10.16 14.79 19.36
C LYS A 166 -10.29 16.13 18.65
N ALA A 167 -10.52 16.13 17.33
CA ALA A 167 -10.73 17.36 16.56
C ALA A 167 -12.00 18.09 17.02
N THR A 168 -13.11 17.36 17.24
CA THR A 168 -14.35 17.95 17.76
C THR A 168 -14.19 18.48 19.19
N GLU A 169 -13.42 17.78 20.04
CA GLU A 169 -13.14 18.24 21.40
C GLU A 169 -12.28 19.51 21.40
N LEU A 170 -11.26 19.58 20.54
CA LEU A 170 -10.45 20.78 20.36
C LEU A 170 -11.27 21.95 19.80
N GLN A 171 -12.16 21.70 18.82
CA GLN A 171 -13.09 22.72 18.33
C GLN A 171 -13.99 23.26 19.44
N TRP A 172 -14.51 22.39 20.31
CA TRP A 172 -15.32 22.83 21.46
C TRP A 172 -14.50 23.64 22.48
N LYS A 173 -13.26 23.24 22.75
CA LYS A 173 -12.33 24.01 23.61
C LYS A 173 -12.01 25.38 23.03
N ILE A 174 -11.76 25.48 21.72
CA ILE A 174 -11.55 26.76 21.03
C ILE A 174 -12.80 27.63 21.13
N MET A 175 -13.98 27.07 20.85
CA MET A 175 -15.24 27.83 20.93
C MET A 175 -15.51 28.37 22.35
N ASN A 176 -15.22 27.59 23.39
CA ASN A 176 -15.33 28.05 24.78
C ASN A 176 -14.32 29.16 25.10
N GLN A 177 -13.07 29.03 24.65
CA GLN A 177 -12.05 30.07 24.83
C GLN A 177 -12.41 31.35 24.08
N GLU A 178 -12.91 31.26 22.85
CA GLU A 178 -13.42 32.41 22.09
C GLU A 178 -14.57 33.11 22.81
N MET A 179 -15.49 32.34 23.41
CA MET A 179 -16.57 32.91 24.20
C MET A 179 -16.04 33.62 25.47
N GLN A 180 -15.05 33.04 26.14
CA GLN A 180 -14.40 33.66 27.30
C GLN A 180 -13.63 34.94 26.94
N ILE A 181 -12.95 34.97 25.80
CA ILE A 181 -12.28 36.17 25.29
C ILE A 181 -13.31 37.26 25.01
N LYS A 182 -14.42 36.94 24.35
CA LYS A 182 -15.50 37.91 24.09
C LYS A 182 -16.06 38.50 25.37
N THR A 183 -16.29 37.68 26.41
CA THR A 183 -16.77 38.20 27.71
C THR A 183 -15.73 39.11 28.38
N GLN A 184 -14.44 38.77 28.29
CA GLN A 184 -13.37 39.61 28.83
C GLN A 184 -13.20 40.91 28.01
N GLU A 185 -13.43 40.88 26.70
CA GLU A 185 -13.42 42.07 25.84
C GLU A 185 -14.57 43.01 26.21
N THR A 186 -15.77 42.50 26.47
CA THR A 186 -16.90 43.32 26.93
C THR A 186 -16.64 43.91 28.31
N GLU A 187 -16.12 43.13 29.26
CA GLU A 187 -15.73 43.65 30.59
C GLU A 187 -14.66 44.74 30.48
N LYS A 188 -13.66 44.53 29.61
CA LYS A 188 -12.62 45.53 29.37
C LYS A 188 -13.21 46.81 28.79
N GLN A 189 -14.14 46.72 27.84
CA GLN A 189 -14.84 47.89 27.27
C GLN A 189 -15.60 48.66 28.35
N GLU A 190 -16.39 47.97 29.18
CA GLU A 190 -17.11 48.58 30.31
C GLU A 190 -16.15 49.29 31.29
N MET A 191 -15.02 48.67 31.64
CA MET A 191 -14.02 49.29 32.51
C MET A 191 -13.34 50.50 31.85
N THR A 192 -13.11 50.48 30.54
CA THR A 192 -12.57 51.64 29.82
C THR A 192 -13.56 52.80 29.80
N GLU A 193 -14.85 52.53 29.59
CA GLU A 193 -15.91 53.55 29.67
C GLU A 193 -16.02 54.14 31.08
N GLN A 194 -15.94 53.31 32.12
CA GLN A 194 -15.89 53.78 33.51
C GLN A 194 -14.69 54.69 33.76
N LEU A 195 -13.50 54.33 33.28
CA LEU A 195 -12.30 55.16 33.40
C LEU A 195 -12.45 56.50 32.66
N GLU A 196 -13.08 56.52 31.48
CA GLU A 196 -13.37 57.77 30.76
C GLU A 196 -14.34 58.67 31.52
N ILE A 197 -15.38 58.09 32.13
CA ILE A 197 -16.32 58.83 32.98
C ILE A 197 -15.58 59.43 34.19
N HIS A 198 -14.70 58.66 34.85
CA HIS A 198 -13.90 59.16 35.96
C HIS A 198 -12.91 60.25 35.54
N ARG A 199 -12.28 60.13 34.36
CA ARG A 199 -11.42 61.18 33.81
C ARG A 199 -12.19 62.47 33.54
N LYS A 200 -13.39 62.38 32.94
CA LYS A 200 -14.27 63.55 32.73
C LYS A 200 -14.64 64.22 34.05
N LYS A 201 -15.04 63.44 35.07
CA LYS A 201 -15.34 63.98 36.42
C LYS A 201 -14.12 64.67 37.06
N LEU A 202 -12.93 64.10 36.91
CA LEU A 202 -11.70 64.71 37.41
C LEU A 202 -11.39 66.03 36.69
N GLN A 203 -11.56 66.06 35.37
CA GLN A 203 -11.40 67.28 34.57
C GLN A 203 -12.39 68.37 34.99
N GLU A 204 -13.67 68.05 35.12
CA GLU A 204 -14.70 68.98 35.61
C GLU A 204 -14.37 69.50 37.03
N SER A 205 -13.84 68.65 37.91
CA SER A 205 -13.41 69.05 39.25
C SER A 205 -12.20 69.99 39.21
N ASN A 206 -11.25 69.75 38.29
CA ASN A 206 -10.11 70.63 38.09
C ASN A 206 -10.52 72.00 37.54
N GLU A 207 -11.44 72.04 36.57
CA GLU A 207 -12.02 73.28 36.04
C GLU A 207 -12.71 74.10 37.15
N LYS A 208 -13.47 73.43 38.02
CA LYS A 208 -14.08 74.07 39.20
C LYS A 208 -13.03 74.62 40.19
N MET A 209 -11.96 73.87 40.44
CA MET A 209 -10.86 74.33 41.30
C MET A 209 -10.16 75.56 40.71
N GLN A 210 -9.93 75.59 39.40
CA GLN A 210 -9.33 76.75 38.72
C GLN A 210 -10.22 77.98 38.84
N ALA A 211 -11.53 77.85 38.58
CA ALA A 211 -12.49 78.94 38.76
C ALA A 211 -12.55 79.45 40.21
N LEU A 212 -12.46 78.55 41.20
CA LEU A 212 -12.39 78.94 42.62
C LEU A 212 -11.10 79.70 42.93
N HIS A 213 -9.95 79.29 42.40
CA HIS A 213 -8.69 80.01 42.57
C HIS A 213 -8.73 81.41 41.94
N GLU A 214 -9.33 81.56 40.77
CA GLU A 214 -9.54 82.87 40.12
C GLU A 214 -10.42 83.79 40.97
N LEU A 215 -11.54 83.27 41.48
CA LEU A 215 -12.42 84.00 42.41
C LEU A 215 -11.71 84.36 43.72
N GLN A 216 -10.89 83.46 44.25
CA GLN A 216 -10.11 83.72 45.46
C GLN A 216 -9.06 84.82 45.23
N ALA A 217 -8.39 84.83 44.09
CA ALA A 217 -7.47 85.91 43.71
C ALA A 217 -8.19 87.27 43.60
N GLN A 218 -9.37 87.30 42.95
CA GLN A 218 -10.21 88.51 42.91
C GLN A 218 -10.64 88.97 44.29
N ASN A 219 -10.97 88.05 45.20
CA ASN A 219 -11.29 88.40 46.59
C ASN A 219 -10.10 88.99 47.33
N VAL A 220 -8.89 88.46 47.15
CA VAL A 220 -7.66 89.04 47.73
C VAL A 220 -7.42 90.46 47.20
N ASP A 221 -7.60 90.69 45.90
CA ASP A 221 -7.49 92.04 45.31
C ASP A 221 -8.53 93.00 45.89
N ASN A 222 -9.78 92.54 46.06
CA ASN A 222 -10.84 93.30 46.70
C ASN A 222 -10.52 93.61 48.18
N GLU A 223 -10.00 92.64 48.94
CA GLU A 223 -9.55 92.84 50.32
C GLU A 223 -8.41 93.84 50.43
N GLN A 224 -7.43 93.79 49.52
CA GLN A 224 -6.34 94.78 49.46
C GLN A 224 -6.89 96.18 49.16
N LYS A 225 -7.88 96.28 48.27
CA LYS A 225 -8.55 97.55 47.96
C LYS A 225 -9.33 98.09 49.16
N ILE A 226 -10.03 97.24 49.90
CA ILE A 226 -10.71 97.60 51.16
C ILE A 226 -9.68 98.11 52.17
N LYS A 227 -8.60 97.37 52.42
CA LYS A 227 -7.51 97.81 53.33
C LYS A 227 -6.93 99.16 52.93
N SER A 228 -6.74 99.42 51.64
CA SER A 228 -6.27 100.72 51.15
C SER A 228 -7.26 101.87 51.39
N LEU A 229 -8.56 101.58 51.33
CA LEU A 229 -9.62 102.55 51.64
C LEU A 229 -9.73 102.78 53.15
N GLU A 230 -9.62 101.73 53.96
CA GLU A 230 -9.58 101.81 55.43
C GLU A 230 -8.37 102.62 55.91
N GLN A 231 -7.18 102.44 55.30
CA GLN A 231 -6.00 103.27 55.60
C GLN A 231 -6.19 104.75 55.23
N LYS A 232 -6.90 105.05 54.13
CA LYS A 232 -7.24 106.43 53.77
C LYS A 232 -8.24 107.04 54.76
N LEU A 233 -9.21 106.25 55.20
CA LEU A 233 -10.19 106.68 56.20
C LEU A 233 -9.52 106.97 57.55
N SER A 234 -8.62 106.09 58.01
CA SER A 234 -7.92 106.27 59.27
C SER A 234 -6.95 107.46 59.25
N ALA A 235 -6.30 107.73 58.12
CA ALA A 235 -5.52 108.96 57.94
C ALA A 235 -6.41 110.22 58.05
N GLN A 236 -7.61 110.19 57.45
CA GLN A 236 -8.58 111.28 57.54
C GLN A 236 -9.12 111.47 58.97
N GLU A 237 -9.31 110.39 59.72
CA GLU A 237 -9.66 110.44 61.15
C GLU A 237 -8.52 111.00 62.02
N GLN A 238 -7.26 110.69 61.69
CA GLN A 238 -6.09 111.26 62.36
C GLN A 238 -5.96 112.77 62.11
N ASP A 239 -6.21 113.23 60.88
CA ASP A 239 -6.26 114.66 60.56
C ASP A 239 -7.35 115.39 61.37
N ALA A 240 -8.52 114.74 61.55
CA ALA A 240 -9.59 115.26 62.40
C ALA A 240 -9.22 115.30 63.90
N ALA A 241 -8.40 114.36 64.38
CA ALA A 241 -7.91 114.32 65.75
C ALA A 241 -6.90 115.44 66.06
N ILE A 242 -6.05 115.81 65.11
CA ILE A 242 -5.09 116.93 65.25
C ILE A 242 -5.81 118.28 65.39
N VAL A 243 -6.92 118.48 64.67
CA VAL A 243 -7.80 119.66 64.84
C VAL A 243 -8.45 119.70 66.23
N LYS A 244 -8.59 118.54 66.88
CA LYS A 244 -9.17 118.39 68.23
C LYS A 244 -8.12 118.57 69.34
N SER A 245 -6.87 118.15 69.13
CA SER A 245 -5.77 118.34 70.09
C SER A 245 -5.29 119.78 70.17
N MET A 246 -5.23 120.51 69.03
CA MET A 246 -4.95 121.97 69.05
C MET A 246 -5.99 122.78 69.84
N LYS A 247 -7.21 122.25 70.05
CA LYS A 247 -8.23 122.84 70.93
C LYS A 247 -8.07 122.46 72.41
N SER A 248 -7.38 121.37 72.75
CA SER A 248 -7.21 120.90 74.14
C SER A 248 -5.95 121.43 74.85
N ASP A 249 -4.95 121.87 74.10
CA ASP A 249 -3.66 122.34 74.64
C ASP A 249 -3.73 123.75 75.27
N LEU A 250 -4.90 124.39 75.28
CA LEU A 250 -5.18 125.64 76.00
C LEU A 250 -5.69 125.46 77.45
N ALA A 251 -5.76 124.23 78.01
CA ALA A 251 -6.54 123.99 79.25
C ALA A 251 -5.99 123.06 80.38
N LYS A 252 -4.73 122.61 80.46
CA LYS A 252 -4.33 121.58 81.46
C LYS A 252 -2.97 121.72 82.18
N LEU A 253 -2.78 122.76 83.01
CA LEU A 253 -1.54 122.98 83.79
C LEU A 253 -1.51 122.66 85.31
N PRO A 254 -2.54 122.16 86.05
CA PRO A 254 -2.36 121.95 87.51
C PRO A 254 -2.72 120.56 88.08
N LYS A 255 -2.19 119.44 87.55
CA LYS A 255 -2.40 118.10 88.17
C LYS A 255 -1.20 117.14 88.02
N LEU A 256 -0.04 117.49 88.58
CA LEU A 256 1.15 116.62 88.63
C LEU A 256 1.56 116.12 90.02
N GLU A 257 0.88 116.44 91.13
CA GLU A 257 1.57 116.41 92.44
C GLU A 257 1.23 115.27 93.45
N ARG A 258 0.47 114.20 93.13
CA ARG A 258 -0.08 113.33 94.20
C ARG A 258 0.39 111.88 94.38
N GLU A 259 1.21 111.26 93.55
CA GLU A 259 1.38 109.78 93.64
C GLU A 259 2.73 109.26 94.18
N LEU A 260 3.55 110.11 94.81
CA LEU A 260 4.83 109.73 95.44
C LEU A 260 4.70 109.01 96.82
N GLN A 261 3.50 108.60 97.25
CA GLN A 261 3.25 108.20 98.65
C GLN A 261 3.14 106.69 98.92
N GLN A 262 3.04 105.80 97.93
CA GLN A 262 2.70 104.38 98.21
C GLN A 262 3.89 103.40 98.31
N LEU A 263 5.14 103.86 98.14
CA LEU A 263 6.36 103.04 98.30
C LEU A 263 6.75 102.72 99.77
N ARG A 264 5.84 102.80 100.75
CA ARG A 264 6.21 102.71 102.19
C ARG A 264 5.88 101.40 102.93
N ASP A 265 5.04 100.50 102.40
CA ASP A 265 4.53 99.38 103.23
C ASP A 265 5.08 97.97 102.90
N GLU A 266 6.09 97.87 102.03
CA GLU A 266 6.81 96.62 101.70
C GLU A 266 7.58 96.00 102.89
N ASN A 267 7.73 96.70 104.02
CA ASN A 267 8.65 96.30 105.09
C ASN A 267 8.08 95.34 106.16
N ALA A 268 6.81 94.92 106.07
CA ALA A 268 6.14 94.28 107.23
C ALA A 268 6.16 92.74 107.29
N TYR A 269 6.43 91.98 106.22
CA TYR A 269 6.12 90.52 106.26
C TYR A 269 7.20 89.54 105.81
N HIS A 270 8.47 89.95 105.94
CA HIS A 270 9.60 89.01 106.06
C HIS A 270 9.53 88.07 107.30
N ARG A 271 8.40 88.01 108.02
CA ARG A 271 8.17 87.13 109.17
C ARG A 271 7.55 85.77 108.81
N GLU A 272 7.09 85.57 107.57
CA GLU A 272 6.48 84.30 107.07
C GLU A 272 7.51 83.24 106.59
N MET A 273 8.80 83.56 106.61
CA MET A 273 9.88 82.78 106.00
C MET A 273 10.29 81.46 106.71
N LYS A 274 9.42 80.85 107.54
CA LYS A 274 9.72 79.55 108.20
C LYS A 274 8.87 78.36 107.73
N GLU A 275 7.72 78.59 107.09
CA GLU A 275 6.89 77.49 106.53
C GLU A 275 7.28 77.12 105.08
N ASN A 276 7.92 78.04 104.34
CA ASN A 276 8.40 77.81 102.96
C ASN A 276 9.53 76.78 102.82
N ASN A 277 10.21 76.35 103.89
CA ASN A 277 11.33 75.40 103.77
C ASN A 277 10.89 73.92 103.69
N ALA A 278 9.65 73.59 104.11
CA ALA A 278 9.13 72.22 104.08
C ALA A 278 8.47 71.90 102.72
N LEU A 279 7.68 72.81 102.17
CA LEU A 279 7.09 72.70 100.82
C LEU A 279 8.17 72.63 99.74
N LEU A 280 9.25 73.42 99.86
CA LEU A 280 10.39 73.35 98.94
C LEU A 280 11.13 72.01 98.98
N LYS A 281 11.15 71.29 100.11
CA LYS A 281 11.78 69.96 100.18
C LYS A 281 10.91 68.89 99.53
N GLU A 282 9.60 68.96 99.69
CA GLU A 282 8.65 68.03 99.08
C GLU A 282 8.52 68.25 97.56
N GLU A 283 8.54 69.50 97.10
CA GLU A 283 8.66 69.85 95.68
C GLU A 283 10.00 69.38 95.09
N VAL A 284 11.12 69.52 95.82
CA VAL A 284 12.43 69.00 95.39
C VAL A 284 12.43 67.47 95.31
N GLU A 285 11.78 66.76 96.23
CA GLU A 285 11.63 65.31 96.14
C GLU A 285 10.67 64.88 95.01
N GLY A 286 9.58 65.60 94.77
CA GLY A 286 8.67 65.38 93.65
C GLY A 286 9.36 65.60 92.30
N LEU A 287 10.16 66.66 92.19
CA LEU A 287 11.00 66.94 91.02
C LEU A 287 12.14 65.92 90.87
N ARG A 288 12.72 65.41 91.96
CA ARG A 288 13.70 64.31 91.90
C ARG A 288 13.09 63.01 91.39
N ARG A 289 11.92 62.59 91.91
CA ARG A 289 11.22 61.39 91.41
C ARG A 289 10.77 61.54 89.97
N ALA A 290 10.36 62.75 89.55
CA ALA A 290 10.05 63.05 88.15
C ALA A 290 11.32 62.98 87.29
N ALA A 291 12.44 63.55 87.73
CA ALA A 291 13.73 63.49 87.05
C ALA A 291 14.24 62.05 86.93
N GLU A 292 14.08 61.21 87.96
CA GLU A 292 14.44 59.79 87.89
C GLU A 292 13.59 59.01 86.88
N ARG A 293 12.27 59.26 86.80
CA ARG A 293 11.41 58.67 85.76
C ARG A 293 11.79 59.16 84.36
N PHE A 294 12.09 60.45 84.21
CA PHE A 294 12.58 60.99 82.94
C PHE A 294 13.95 60.42 82.56
N ASN A 295 14.83 60.16 83.52
CA ASN A 295 16.12 59.52 83.26
C ASN A 295 15.96 58.06 82.84
N LYS A 296 15.09 57.29 83.50
CA LYS A 296 14.74 55.92 83.06
C LYS A 296 14.14 55.90 81.65
N MET A 297 13.19 56.80 81.37
CA MET A 297 12.62 56.93 80.03
C MET A 297 13.68 57.29 78.98
N LYS A 298 14.67 58.12 79.32
CA LYS A 298 15.80 58.42 78.43
C LYS A 298 16.71 57.21 78.24
N GLU A 299 16.99 56.44 79.29
CA GLU A 299 17.76 55.20 79.20
C GLU A 299 17.06 54.18 78.29
N ASP A 300 15.74 53.98 78.45
CA ASP A 300 14.94 53.10 77.59
C ASP A 300 14.91 53.60 76.14
N LEU A 301 14.81 54.91 75.93
CA LEU A 301 14.81 55.52 74.60
C LEU A 301 16.16 55.35 73.89
N VAL A 302 17.27 55.51 74.62
CA VAL A 302 18.62 55.21 74.11
C VAL A 302 18.77 53.71 73.82
N GLY A 303 18.23 52.83 74.68
CA GLY A 303 18.21 51.38 74.44
C GLY A 303 17.49 51.02 73.14
N LEU A 304 16.30 51.58 72.92
CA LEU A 304 15.52 51.41 71.69
C LEU A 304 16.20 52.00 70.46
N GLU A 305 16.89 53.14 70.59
CA GLU A 305 17.67 53.73 69.50
C GLU A 305 18.86 52.85 69.10
N ILE A 306 19.56 52.26 70.08
CA ILE A 306 20.66 51.31 69.83
C ILE A 306 20.12 50.05 69.14
N GLU A 307 19.01 49.48 69.61
CA GLU A 307 18.37 48.32 68.97
C GLU A 307 17.92 48.64 67.53
N LYS A 308 17.32 49.81 67.32
CA LYS A 308 16.95 50.30 65.98
C LYS A 308 18.17 50.44 65.09
N GLU A 309 19.28 51.00 65.57
CA GLU A 309 20.52 51.08 64.80
C GLU A 309 21.10 49.71 64.48
N GLN A 310 21.05 48.76 65.42
CA GLN A 310 21.49 47.38 65.18
C GLN A 310 20.62 46.68 64.14
N LEU A 311 19.30 46.86 64.18
CA LEU A 311 18.37 46.33 63.18
C LEU A 311 18.57 46.99 61.81
N LEU A 312 18.80 48.30 61.76
CA LEU A 312 19.10 49.02 60.52
C LEU A 312 20.44 48.59 59.92
N LYS A 313 21.47 48.30 60.74
CA LYS A 313 22.74 47.73 60.27
C LYS A 313 22.51 46.35 59.66
N LYS A 314 21.74 45.48 60.32
CA LYS A 314 21.38 44.15 59.78
C LYS A 314 20.59 44.26 58.47
N LEU A 315 19.61 45.17 58.39
CA LEU A 315 18.83 45.40 57.18
C LEU A 315 19.72 45.87 56.02
N LYS A 316 20.60 46.85 56.27
CA LYS A 316 21.55 47.35 55.25
C LYS A 316 22.50 46.27 54.75
N LEU A 317 22.91 45.33 55.60
CA LEU A 317 23.70 44.17 55.18
C LEU A 317 22.91 43.29 54.19
N TRP A 318 21.62 43.04 54.44
CA TRP A 318 20.75 42.32 53.50
C TRP A 318 20.47 43.11 52.22
N GLU A 319 20.25 44.41 52.29
CA GLU A 319 20.08 45.25 51.08
C GLU A 319 21.37 45.32 50.24
N SER A 320 22.55 45.25 50.87
CA SER A 320 23.83 45.21 50.15
C SER A 320 24.06 43.89 49.41
N LEU A 321 23.43 42.80 49.85
CA LEU A 321 23.48 41.50 49.17
C LEU A 321 22.81 41.55 47.79
N GLU A 322 21.80 42.39 47.59
CA GLU A 322 21.18 42.61 46.27
C GLU A 322 22.20 43.15 45.26
N HIS A 323 23.08 44.04 45.71
CA HIS A 323 24.06 44.71 44.84
C HIS A 323 25.27 43.81 44.55
N THR A 324 25.63 42.91 45.46
CA THR A 324 26.76 41.99 45.30
C THR A 324 26.40 40.72 44.52
N THR A 325 25.16 40.24 44.65
CA THR A 325 24.73 38.98 44.02
C THR A 325 23.91 39.20 42.74
N GLY A 326 23.38 40.41 42.50
CA GLY A 326 22.50 40.69 41.36
C GLY A 326 21.13 40.01 41.46
N LEU A 327 20.81 39.46 42.64
CA LEU A 327 19.55 38.79 42.96
C LEU A 327 18.74 39.68 43.89
N ASN A 328 17.42 39.76 43.71
CA ASN A 328 16.52 40.56 44.55
C ASN A 328 16.33 39.92 45.95
N ILE A 329 17.38 39.84 46.76
CA ILE A 329 17.36 39.29 48.11
C ILE A 329 17.50 40.46 49.09
N ARG A 330 16.37 40.91 49.65
CA ARG A 330 16.36 42.00 50.65
C ARG A 330 16.05 41.52 52.05
N THR A 331 15.50 40.31 52.17
CA THR A 331 15.18 39.67 53.45
C THR A 331 15.57 38.19 53.46
N PRO A 332 15.75 37.57 54.64
CA PRO A 332 15.98 36.13 54.75
C PRO A 332 14.89 35.27 54.09
N ASP A 333 13.64 35.76 54.09
CA ASP A 333 12.52 35.08 53.42
C ASP A 333 12.67 35.08 51.90
N ASP A 334 13.25 36.14 51.32
CA ASP A 334 13.52 36.21 49.87
C ASP A 334 14.59 35.21 49.45
N LEU A 335 15.64 35.03 50.28
CA LEU A 335 16.66 34.00 50.09
C LEU A 335 16.04 32.59 50.13
N SER A 336 15.17 32.34 51.11
CA SER A 336 14.40 31.09 51.22
C SER A 336 13.56 30.82 49.96
N ARG A 337 12.79 31.81 49.49
CA ARG A 337 11.99 31.67 48.26
C ARG A 337 12.88 31.40 47.05
N GLN A 338 14.04 32.03 46.96
CA GLN A 338 14.95 31.85 45.84
C GLN A 338 15.63 30.47 45.87
N ILE A 339 16.00 29.97 47.05
CA ILE A 339 16.50 28.60 47.23
C ILE A 339 15.43 27.59 46.82
N ILE A 340 14.17 27.77 47.26
CA ILE A 340 13.06 26.89 46.87
C ILE A 340 12.84 26.95 45.35
N ALA A 341 12.88 28.14 44.74
CA ALA A 341 12.74 28.30 43.30
C ALA A 341 13.87 27.61 42.53
N VAL A 342 15.11 27.69 43.01
CA VAL A 342 16.26 26.99 42.42
C VAL A 342 16.12 25.47 42.58
N GLN A 343 15.75 24.98 43.77
CA GLN A 343 15.51 23.56 44.02
C GLN A 343 14.39 23.00 43.14
N GLN A 344 13.30 23.76 42.95
CA GLN A 344 12.22 23.38 42.04
C GLN A 344 12.67 23.35 40.58
N ARG A 345 13.51 24.30 40.14
CA ARG A 345 14.10 24.26 38.79
C ARG A 345 15.04 23.08 38.63
N GLU A 346 15.88 22.78 39.61
CA GLU A 346 16.78 21.62 39.57
C GLU A 346 16.01 20.30 39.51
N LEU A 347 14.91 20.17 40.27
CA LEU A 347 14.04 18.99 40.20
C LEU A 347 13.43 18.83 38.81
N LYS A 348 12.88 19.90 38.24
CA LYS A 348 12.34 19.88 36.86
C LYS A 348 13.39 19.51 35.83
N LEU A 349 14.58 20.11 35.91
CA LEU A 349 15.69 19.77 35.00
C LEU A 349 16.16 18.32 35.18
N LYS A 350 16.14 17.76 36.39
CA LYS A 350 16.44 16.34 36.64
C LYS A 350 15.36 15.43 36.06
N GLU A 351 14.09 15.77 36.20
CA GLU A 351 12.98 15.04 35.59
C GLU A 351 13.09 15.07 34.06
N GLU A 352 13.30 16.24 33.47
CA GLU A 352 13.55 16.40 32.03
C GLU A 352 14.76 15.58 31.57
N ASN A 353 15.90 15.66 32.27
CA ASN A 353 17.07 14.85 31.95
C ASN A 353 16.79 13.35 32.04
N MET A 354 16.04 12.89 33.06
CA MET A 354 15.66 11.49 33.18
C MET A 354 14.76 11.06 32.02
N THR A 355 13.80 11.89 31.59
CA THR A 355 12.96 11.59 30.42
C THR A 355 13.78 11.52 29.12
N ILE A 356 14.68 12.47 28.90
CA ILE A 356 15.57 12.51 27.73
C ILE A 356 16.52 11.29 27.74
N GLN A 357 17.07 10.94 28.90
CA GLN A 357 17.96 9.79 29.04
C GLN A 357 17.22 8.47 28.80
N ASN A 358 15.98 8.35 29.28
CA ASN A 358 15.13 7.20 29.00
C ASN A 358 14.75 7.12 27.51
N SER A 359 14.38 8.24 26.88
CA SER A 359 14.10 8.25 25.43
C SER A 359 15.34 7.91 24.61
N ALA A 360 16.52 8.42 24.98
CA ALA A 360 17.77 8.10 24.33
C ALA A 360 18.12 6.61 24.44
N ARG A 361 17.93 6.01 25.62
CA ARG A 361 18.11 4.56 25.83
C ARG A 361 17.14 3.73 24.98
N MET A 362 15.86 4.12 24.90
CA MET A 362 14.86 3.43 24.07
C MET A 362 15.18 3.55 22.57
N LEU A 363 15.65 4.71 22.12
CA LEU A 363 16.11 4.89 20.74
C LEU A 363 17.36 4.03 20.47
N GLU A 364 18.30 3.97 21.41
CA GLU A 364 19.52 3.15 21.28
C GLU A 364 19.20 1.65 21.19
N THR A 365 18.26 1.14 22.00
CA THR A 365 17.81 -0.26 21.91
C THR A 365 17.08 -0.53 20.60
N SER A 366 16.21 0.37 20.14
CA SER A 366 15.55 0.22 18.84
C SER A 366 16.56 0.23 17.68
N ARG A 367 17.62 1.06 17.77
CA ARG A 367 18.71 1.12 16.80
C ARG A 367 19.49 -0.19 16.76
N GLN A 368 19.75 -0.80 17.92
CA GLN A 368 20.40 -2.11 18.01
C GLN A 368 19.54 -3.22 17.38
N GLN A 369 18.25 -3.25 17.68
CA GLN A 369 17.30 -4.21 17.09
C GLN A 369 17.26 -4.09 15.56
N LEU A 370 17.14 -2.87 15.03
CA LEU A 370 17.15 -2.63 13.58
C LEU A 370 18.47 -3.05 12.92
N ARG A 371 19.60 -2.88 13.61
CA ARG A 371 20.91 -3.37 13.11
C ARG A 371 20.97 -4.89 13.07
N GLU A 372 20.45 -5.57 14.07
CA GLU A 372 20.38 -7.03 14.08
C GLU A 372 19.44 -7.57 12.99
N GLU A 373 18.30 -6.93 12.78
CA GLU A 373 17.40 -7.25 11.68
C GLU A 373 18.05 -7.03 10.32
N LEU A 374 18.76 -5.91 10.13
CA LEU A 374 19.52 -5.65 8.91
C LEU A 374 20.56 -6.74 8.64
N LEU A 375 21.30 -7.18 9.67
CA LEU A 375 22.27 -8.27 9.53
C LEU A 375 21.60 -9.60 9.18
N LYS A 376 20.44 -9.92 9.79
CA LYS A 376 19.67 -11.13 9.45
C LYS A 376 19.17 -11.10 8.01
N VAL A 377 18.66 -9.95 7.54
CA VAL A 377 18.20 -9.78 6.15
C VAL A 377 19.37 -9.87 5.18
N GLN A 378 20.52 -9.27 5.49
CA GLN A 378 21.73 -9.39 4.67
C GLN A 378 22.23 -10.84 4.58
N ALA A 379 22.21 -11.58 5.68
CA ALA A 379 22.55 -13.00 5.69
C ALA A 379 21.59 -13.83 4.81
N GLY A 380 20.28 -13.63 4.96
CA GLY A 380 19.28 -14.29 4.13
C GLY A 380 19.40 -13.94 2.64
N PHE A 381 19.70 -12.69 2.31
CA PHE A 381 19.96 -12.27 0.93
C PHE A 381 21.18 -12.98 0.33
N LEU A 382 22.27 -13.14 1.09
CA LEU A 382 23.44 -13.88 0.64
C LEU A 382 23.15 -15.36 0.43
N GLU A 383 22.33 -15.98 1.28
CA GLU A 383 21.90 -17.37 1.10
C GLU A 383 21.03 -17.55 -0.14
N GLU A 384 20.03 -16.67 -0.36
CA GLU A 384 19.21 -16.72 -1.57
C GLU A 384 20.03 -16.43 -2.84
N LYS A 385 21.02 -15.53 -2.77
CA LYS A 385 21.95 -15.29 -3.87
C LYS A 385 22.74 -16.55 -4.23
N LYS A 386 23.28 -17.25 -3.22
CA LYS A 386 23.98 -18.54 -3.43
C LYS A 386 23.03 -19.59 -4.00
N ARG A 387 21.79 -19.67 -3.52
CA ARG A 387 20.78 -20.62 -4.03
C ARG A 387 20.46 -20.34 -5.51
N ARG A 388 20.29 -19.07 -5.87
CA ARG A 388 20.08 -18.62 -7.26
C ARG A 388 21.26 -19.00 -8.15
N GLU A 389 22.49 -18.75 -7.72
CA GLU A 389 23.71 -19.11 -8.47
C GLU A 389 23.80 -20.63 -8.70
N HIS A 390 23.46 -21.45 -7.71
CA HIS A 390 23.41 -22.91 -7.87
C HIS A 390 22.35 -23.36 -8.88
N GLN A 391 21.16 -22.76 -8.82
CA GLN A 391 20.07 -23.06 -9.76
C GLN A 391 20.44 -22.62 -11.19
N GLU A 392 21.01 -21.43 -11.37
CA GLU A 392 21.50 -20.96 -12.67
C GLU A 392 22.58 -21.89 -13.24
N ALA A 393 23.53 -22.35 -12.42
CA ALA A 393 24.53 -23.32 -12.83
C ALA A 393 23.92 -24.68 -13.21
N PHE A 394 22.87 -25.11 -12.51
CA PHE A 394 22.13 -26.33 -12.86
C PHE A 394 21.37 -26.19 -14.19
N VAL A 395 20.69 -25.06 -14.41
CA VAL A 395 20.01 -24.76 -15.69
C VAL A 395 21.00 -24.74 -16.84
N ARG A 396 22.17 -24.11 -16.70
CA ARG A 396 23.22 -24.12 -17.72
C ARG A 396 23.69 -25.54 -18.06
N ARG A 397 23.81 -26.43 -17.06
CA ARG A 397 24.16 -27.85 -17.29
C ARG A 397 23.06 -28.60 -18.04
N LEU A 398 21.79 -28.39 -17.69
CA LEU A 398 20.67 -28.99 -18.40
C LEU A 398 20.58 -28.48 -19.85
N GLN A 399 20.76 -27.18 -20.08
CA GLN A 399 20.80 -26.60 -21.42
C GLN A 399 21.91 -27.22 -22.28
N LYS A 400 23.12 -27.40 -21.73
CA LYS A 400 24.20 -28.12 -22.42
C LYS A 400 23.82 -29.55 -22.77
N ARG A 401 23.16 -30.28 -21.85
CA ARG A 401 22.69 -31.65 -22.10
C ARG A 401 21.62 -31.71 -23.19
N VAL A 402 20.67 -30.79 -23.18
CA VAL A 402 19.64 -30.68 -24.23
C VAL A 402 20.28 -30.37 -25.58
N LEU A 403 21.26 -29.46 -25.63
CA LEU A 403 22.00 -29.16 -26.86
C LEU A 403 22.72 -30.40 -27.41
N LEU A 404 23.36 -31.19 -26.55
CA LEU A 404 24.02 -32.44 -26.97
C LEU A 404 23.01 -33.47 -27.50
N LEU A 405 21.91 -33.70 -26.79
CA LEU A 405 20.83 -34.58 -27.27
C LEU A 405 20.21 -34.10 -28.60
N THR A 406 20.12 -32.79 -28.78
CA THR A 406 19.64 -32.18 -30.04
C THR A 406 20.62 -32.48 -31.18
N LYS A 407 21.93 -32.32 -30.94
CA LYS A 407 22.97 -32.68 -31.92
C LYS A 407 22.99 -34.18 -32.22
N GLU A 408 22.81 -35.05 -31.23
CA GLU A 408 22.72 -36.50 -31.42
C GLU A 408 21.49 -36.87 -32.27
N ARG A 409 20.33 -36.31 -31.95
CA ARG A 409 19.09 -36.48 -32.74
C ARG A 409 19.30 -36.04 -34.19
N ASP A 410 19.88 -34.86 -34.39
CA ASP A 410 20.09 -34.31 -35.74
C ASP A 410 21.14 -35.12 -36.52
N GLY A 411 22.17 -35.64 -35.84
CA GLY A 411 23.13 -36.59 -36.42
C GLY A 411 22.47 -37.89 -36.84
N MET A 412 21.60 -38.49 -36.01
CA MET A 412 20.84 -39.69 -36.38
C MET A 412 19.89 -39.43 -37.55
N ARG A 413 19.22 -38.26 -37.58
CA ARG A 413 18.38 -37.86 -38.72
C ARG A 413 19.20 -37.73 -40.00
N ALA A 414 20.36 -37.07 -39.95
CA ALA A 414 21.24 -36.94 -41.11
C ALA A 414 21.73 -38.30 -41.63
N ILE A 415 21.99 -39.27 -40.74
CA ILE A 415 22.31 -40.65 -41.13
C ILE A 415 21.12 -41.32 -41.84
N LEU A 416 19.90 -41.18 -41.32
CA LEU A 416 18.70 -41.72 -41.97
C LEU A 416 18.45 -41.08 -43.34
N ASP A 417 18.52 -39.75 -43.43
CA ASP A 417 18.39 -39.01 -44.70
C ASP A 417 19.46 -39.47 -45.70
N SER A 418 20.66 -39.86 -45.21
CA SER A 418 21.73 -40.38 -46.06
C SER A 418 21.40 -41.78 -46.63
N TYR A 419 20.78 -42.65 -45.86
CA TYR A 419 20.32 -43.96 -46.35
C TYR A 419 19.13 -43.81 -47.32
N ASP A 420 18.20 -42.91 -47.05
CA ASP A 420 17.07 -42.62 -47.95
C ASP A 420 17.55 -42.07 -49.31
N SER A 421 18.60 -41.25 -49.28
CA SER A 421 19.25 -40.74 -50.50
C SER A 421 20.00 -41.85 -51.27
N GLU A 422 20.64 -42.80 -50.57
CA GLU A 422 21.32 -43.96 -51.19
C GLU A 422 20.35 -44.98 -51.80
N LEU A 423 19.10 -45.04 -51.34
CA LEU A 423 18.07 -45.89 -51.92
C LEU A 423 17.55 -45.38 -53.29
N THR A 424 17.97 -44.19 -53.74
CA THR A 424 17.67 -43.65 -55.07
C THR A 424 18.81 -43.93 -56.07
N PRO A 425 18.65 -44.91 -56.99
CA PRO A 425 19.78 -45.48 -57.75
C PRO A 425 20.33 -44.59 -58.88
N THR A 426 19.81 -43.38 -59.10
CA THR A 426 20.12 -42.54 -60.27
C THR A 426 21.23 -41.52 -60.06
N GLU A 427 21.68 -41.27 -58.82
CA GLU A 427 22.57 -40.13 -58.51
C GLU A 427 23.87 -40.51 -57.76
N HIS A 428 24.20 -41.80 -57.63
CA HIS A 428 25.27 -42.31 -56.76
C HIS A 428 26.68 -41.71 -56.98
N SER A 429 27.05 -41.33 -58.20
CA SER A 429 28.40 -40.78 -58.46
C SER A 429 28.54 -39.30 -58.05
N PRO A 430 27.66 -38.36 -58.49
CA PRO A 430 27.74 -36.95 -58.06
C PRO A 430 27.36 -36.74 -56.59
N GLN A 431 26.50 -37.59 -56.01
CA GLN A 431 26.15 -37.51 -54.58
C GLN A 431 27.32 -37.87 -53.67
N LEU A 432 28.16 -38.85 -54.04
CA LEU A 432 29.34 -39.22 -53.24
C LEU A 432 30.37 -38.09 -53.19
N SER A 433 30.61 -37.40 -54.33
CA SER A 433 31.49 -36.23 -54.37
C SER A 433 30.92 -35.03 -53.63
N ARG A 434 29.59 -34.84 -53.62
CA ARG A 434 28.94 -33.81 -52.78
C ARG A 434 29.09 -34.14 -51.30
N ARG A 435 28.88 -35.39 -50.90
CA ARG A 435 29.06 -35.85 -49.52
C ARG A 435 30.49 -35.74 -49.02
N LEU A 436 31.47 -36.07 -49.85
CA LEU A 436 32.87 -35.88 -49.49
C LEU A 436 33.15 -34.40 -49.23
N ARG A 437 32.64 -33.51 -50.09
CA ARG A 437 32.81 -32.06 -49.94
C ARG A 437 32.07 -31.49 -48.72
N GLU A 438 30.85 -31.97 -48.46
CA GLU A 438 30.09 -31.58 -47.26
C GLU A 438 30.75 -32.08 -45.97
N ALA A 439 31.32 -33.29 -45.98
CA ALA A 439 32.09 -33.82 -44.86
C ALA A 439 33.40 -33.04 -44.64
N GLU A 440 34.12 -32.70 -45.72
CA GLU A 440 35.30 -31.83 -45.68
C GLU A 440 34.96 -30.44 -45.13
N ASP A 441 33.86 -29.82 -45.58
CA ASP A 441 33.39 -28.53 -45.08
C ASP A 441 32.99 -28.58 -43.60
N MET A 442 32.37 -29.68 -43.15
CA MET A 442 32.01 -29.86 -41.74
C MET A 442 33.24 -30.08 -40.87
N VAL A 443 34.23 -30.83 -41.35
CA VAL A 443 35.52 -30.99 -40.66
C VAL A 443 36.25 -29.65 -40.59
N GLN A 444 36.27 -28.88 -41.67
CA GLN A 444 36.87 -27.54 -41.68
C GLN A 444 36.19 -26.62 -40.67
N LYS A 445 34.85 -26.57 -40.64
CA LYS A 445 34.11 -25.77 -39.65
C LYS A 445 34.37 -26.19 -38.20
N VAL A 446 34.53 -27.48 -37.94
CA VAL A 446 34.89 -27.98 -36.61
C VAL A 446 36.32 -27.60 -36.24
N GLN A 447 37.26 -27.65 -37.19
CA GLN A 447 38.64 -27.19 -36.99
C GLN A 447 38.70 -25.69 -36.71
N ASP A 448 37.99 -24.88 -37.50
CA ASP A 448 37.91 -23.43 -37.31
C ASP A 448 37.30 -23.07 -35.95
N HIS A 449 36.23 -23.76 -35.54
CA HIS A 449 35.61 -23.55 -34.23
C HIS A 449 36.51 -23.99 -33.08
N ASN A 450 37.26 -25.09 -33.21
CA ASN A 450 38.23 -25.50 -32.21
C ASN A 450 39.36 -24.46 -32.08
N ALA A 451 39.86 -23.93 -33.19
CA ALA A 451 40.86 -22.87 -33.18
C ALA A 451 40.32 -21.61 -32.46
N GLU A 452 39.07 -21.23 -32.72
CA GLU A 452 38.43 -20.09 -32.06
C GLU A 452 38.19 -20.31 -30.55
N MET A 453 37.86 -21.54 -30.14
CA MET A 453 37.75 -21.90 -28.73
C MET A 453 39.11 -21.88 -28.03
N GLU A 454 40.18 -22.30 -28.71
CA GLU A 454 41.56 -22.24 -28.20
C GLU A 454 42.06 -20.79 -28.04
N THR A 455 41.70 -19.89 -28.96
CA THR A 455 42.02 -18.46 -28.80
C THR A 455 41.25 -17.85 -27.63
N GLN A 456 39.95 -18.11 -27.50
CA GLN A 456 39.15 -17.61 -26.37
C GLN A 456 39.64 -18.15 -25.01
N LEU A 457 40.07 -19.41 -24.96
CA LEU A 457 40.66 -19.99 -23.75
C LEU A 457 41.98 -19.29 -23.38
N SER A 458 42.81 -18.99 -24.39
CA SER A 458 44.09 -18.30 -24.19
C SER A 458 43.87 -16.87 -23.66
N GLU A 459 42.94 -16.13 -24.25
CA GLU A 459 42.56 -14.78 -23.78
C GLU A 459 42.03 -14.79 -22.34
N ALA A 460 41.15 -15.73 -22.00
CA ALA A 460 40.61 -15.84 -20.64
C ALA A 460 41.70 -16.20 -19.59
N LEU A 461 42.70 -16.98 -19.98
CA LEU A 461 43.85 -17.30 -19.12
C LEU A 461 44.74 -16.07 -18.90
N GLU A 462 44.97 -15.25 -19.93
CA GLU A 462 45.70 -13.99 -19.81
C GLU A 462 44.98 -12.99 -18.91
N GLU A 463 43.66 -12.79 -19.10
CA GLU A 463 42.84 -11.91 -18.25
C GLU A 463 42.86 -12.34 -16.78
N THR A 464 42.75 -13.65 -16.53
CA THR A 464 42.85 -14.22 -15.18
C THR A 464 44.23 -13.97 -14.57
N GLY A 465 45.29 -14.09 -15.37
CA GLY A 465 46.66 -13.76 -14.98
C GLY A 465 46.83 -12.29 -14.58
N ILE A 466 46.31 -11.38 -15.39
CA ILE A 466 46.33 -9.93 -15.13
C ILE A 466 45.56 -9.61 -13.84
N GLN A 467 44.39 -10.20 -13.65
CA GLN A 467 43.57 -9.95 -12.47
C GLN A 467 44.22 -10.48 -11.18
N LYS A 468 44.92 -11.62 -11.27
CA LYS A 468 45.72 -12.17 -10.16
C LYS A 468 46.86 -11.23 -9.79
N GLN A 469 47.60 -10.71 -10.77
CA GLN A 469 48.66 -9.72 -10.52
C GLN A 469 48.14 -8.45 -9.84
N LYS A 470 46.96 -7.95 -10.26
CA LYS A 470 46.30 -6.80 -9.60
C LYS A 470 45.92 -7.10 -8.15
N SER A 471 45.40 -8.29 -7.88
CA SER A 471 45.08 -8.73 -6.51
C SER A 471 46.34 -8.80 -5.64
N ASP A 472 47.44 -9.33 -6.17
CA ASP A 472 48.70 -9.44 -5.45
C ASP A 472 49.32 -8.05 -5.15
N LEU A 473 49.21 -7.11 -6.09
CA LEU A 473 49.61 -5.71 -5.90
C LEU A 473 48.80 -5.02 -4.78
N LEU A 474 47.47 -5.13 -4.81
CA LEU A 474 46.61 -4.55 -3.76
C LEU A 474 46.87 -5.19 -2.38
N MET A 475 47.17 -6.48 -2.35
CA MET A 475 47.51 -7.19 -1.12
C MET A 475 48.87 -6.72 -0.55
N ALA A 476 49.84 -6.44 -1.43
CA ALA A 476 51.12 -5.84 -1.05
C ALA A 476 50.95 -4.41 -0.52
N GLU A 477 50.15 -3.57 -1.17
CA GLU A 477 49.82 -2.21 -0.71
C GLU A 477 49.14 -2.22 0.67
N LEU A 478 48.16 -3.10 0.87
CA LEU A 478 47.51 -3.26 2.17
C LEU A 478 48.49 -3.70 3.26
N LYS A 479 49.47 -4.55 2.93
CA LYS A 479 50.51 -4.98 3.87
C LYS A 479 51.45 -3.83 4.24
N VAL A 480 51.80 -2.98 3.26
CA VAL A 480 52.62 -1.76 3.48
C VAL A 480 51.86 -0.75 4.35
N LEU A 481 50.60 -0.46 4.04
CA LEU A 481 49.76 0.43 4.84
C LEU A 481 49.59 -0.07 6.28
N LYS A 482 49.42 -1.39 6.45
CA LYS A 482 49.32 -2.01 7.78
C LYS A 482 50.64 -1.93 8.57
N SER A 483 51.79 -1.95 7.89
CA SER A 483 53.10 -1.72 8.54
C SER A 483 53.38 -0.26 8.86
N GLN A 484 52.86 0.70 8.08
CA GLN A 484 52.98 2.14 8.35
C GLN A 484 52.13 2.59 9.54
N MET A 485 51.02 1.90 9.84
CA MET A 485 50.20 2.17 11.03
C MET A 485 50.84 1.70 12.36
N GLY A 486 51.94 0.95 12.32
CA GLY A 486 52.62 0.39 13.50
C GLY A 486 53.63 1.31 14.19
N SER A 487 53.97 2.46 13.61
CA SER A 487 54.92 3.43 14.19
C SER A 487 54.22 4.75 14.51
N SER A 488 53.51 4.80 15.63
CA SER A 488 52.83 6.02 16.07
C SER A 488 53.16 6.35 17.52
N ASP A 489 54.37 6.88 17.74
CA ASP A 489 54.68 7.67 18.93
C ASP A 489 55.38 9.02 18.60
N GLN A 490 55.72 9.29 17.33
CA GLN A 490 56.24 10.60 16.91
C GLN A 490 55.27 11.46 16.07
N ASN A 491 54.11 10.91 15.68
CA ASN A 491 53.13 11.65 14.87
C ASN A 491 52.19 12.56 15.68
N ILE A 492 52.18 12.47 17.02
CA ILE A 492 51.19 13.15 17.87
C ILE A 492 51.33 14.69 17.84
N SER A 493 52.53 15.22 17.56
CA SER A 493 52.74 16.67 17.50
C SER A 493 52.28 17.28 16.18
N PHE A 494 52.57 16.64 15.04
CA PHE A 494 52.16 17.11 13.71
C PHE A 494 50.66 16.88 13.43
N THR A 495 50.09 15.82 14.02
CA THR A 495 48.64 15.58 13.95
C THR A 495 47.85 16.60 14.75
N ASN A 496 48.38 17.16 15.84
CA ASN A 496 47.67 18.18 16.62
C ASN A 496 47.51 19.51 15.86
N GLU A 497 48.53 19.96 15.13
CA GLU A 497 48.41 21.16 14.29
C GLU A 497 47.45 20.93 13.12
N ALA A 498 47.55 19.78 12.44
CA ALA A 498 46.59 19.38 11.40
C ALA A 498 45.17 19.18 11.95
N MET A 499 45.02 18.70 13.19
CA MET A 499 43.74 18.54 13.85
C MET A 499 43.15 19.88 14.27
N ASN A 500 43.99 20.85 14.66
CA ASN A 500 43.56 22.20 14.96
C ASN A 500 43.15 22.98 13.69
N THR A 501 43.86 22.81 12.57
CA THR A 501 43.43 23.40 11.29
C THR A 501 42.15 22.77 10.77
N LEU A 502 41.98 21.45 10.93
CA LEU A 502 40.71 20.77 10.62
C LEU A 502 39.58 21.22 11.55
N ARG A 503 39.83 21.44 12.84
CA ARG A 503 38.83 21.97 13.78
C ARG A 503 38.39 23.38 13.40
N LEU A 504 39.33 24.27 13.10
CA LEU A 504 39.01 25.61 12.60
C LEU A 504 38.22 25.53 11.29
N LYS A 505 38.58 24.60 10.40
CA LYS A 505 37.85 24.42 9.14
C LYS A 505 36.43 23.88 9.36
N ILE A 506 36.24 22.99 10.33
CA ILE A 506 34.92 22.51 10.74
C ILE A 506 34.10 23.68 11.29
N GLU A 507 34.67 24.51 12.16
CA GLU A 507 33.99 25.68 12.73
C GLU A 507 33.61 26.71 11.65
N GLU A 508 34.51 26.98 10.69
CA GLU A 508 34.20 27.81 9.51
C GLU A 508 33.05 27.23 8.68
N LEU A 509 33.08 25.92 8.40
CA LEU A 509 32.04 25.24 7.62
C LEU A 509 30.72 25.17 8.38
N GLU A 510 30.74 25.06 9.71
CA GLU A 510 29.55 25.13 10.56
C GLU A 510 28.95 26.54 10.57
N ALA A 511 29.77 27.58 10.64
CA ALA A 511 29.31 28.97 10.51
C ALA A 511 28.76 29.28 9.11
N GLU A 512 29.39 28.76 8.06
CA GLU A 512 28.89 28.86 6.68
C GLU A 512 27.59 28.09 6.49
N ARG A 513 27.47 26.89 7.07
CA ARG A 513 26.23 26.12 7.09
C ARG A 513 25.12 26.89 7.81
N GLY A 514 25.41 27.51 8.96
CA GLY A 514 24.45 28.34 9.69
C GLY A 514 23.95 29.53 8.85
N ARG A 515 24.86 30.24 8.18
CA ARG A 515 24.48 31.33 7.25
C ARG A 515 23.63 30.83 6.09
N LEU A 516 24.00 29.70 5.47
CA LEU A 516 23.24 29.10 4.38
C LEU A 516 21.87 28.57 4.84
N GLU A 517 21.77 28.08 6.07
CA GLU A 517 20.49 27.68 6.68
C GLU A 517 19.57 28.89 6.90
N GLU A 518 20.10 30.03 7.33
CA GLU A 518 19.35 31.29 7.46
C GLU A 518 18.90 31.83 6.09
N GLU A 519 19.79 31.84 5.10
CA GLU A 519 19.46 32.22 3.73
C GLU A 519 18.39 31.28 3.13
N ASN A 520 18.51 29.97 3.34
CA ASN A 520 17.49 29.01 2.92
C ASN A 520 16.14 29.27 3.58
N LYS A 521 16.10 29.54 4.90
CA LYS A 521 14.83 29.89 5.58
C LYS A 521 14.19 31.14 4.98
N ILE A 522 14.98 32.16 4.65
CA ILE A 522 14.47 33.38 4.01
C ILE A 522 13.93 33.08 2.60
N LEU A 523 14.66 32.27 1.83
CA LEU A 523 14.23 31.85 0.50
C LEU A 523 12.98 30.97 0.55
N GLU A 524 12.87 30.07 1.52
CA GLU A 524 11.69 29.25 1.79
C GLU A 524 10.48 30.12 2.14
N MET A 525 10.60 31.07 3.08
CA MET A 525 9.52 32.02 3.37
C MET A 525 9.10 32.83 2.13
N ARG A 526 10.06 33.22 1.29
CA ARG A 526 9.78 33.94 0.05
C ARG A 526 9.07 33.04 -0.98
N LEU A 527 9.48 31.78 -1.11
CA LEU A 527 8.84 30.79 -1.97
C LEU A 527 7.43 30.46 -1.48
N GLU A 528 7.21 30.32 -0.18
CA GLU A 528 5.89 30.14 0.41
C GLU A 528 4.98 31.32 0.10
N ARG A 529 5.48 32.55 0.27
CA ARG A 529 4.72 33.76 -0.10
C ARG A 529 4.35 33.76 -1.59
N LEU A 530 5.27 33.37 -2.46
CA LEU A 530 5.02 33.29 -3.91
C LEU A 530 4.03 32.16 -4.25
N ASN A 531 4.12 31.01 -3.58
CA ASN A 531 3.18 29.90 -3.73
C ASN A 531 1.76 30.30 -3.28
N LEU A 532 1.64 31.02 -2.17
CA LEU A 532 0.37 31.58 -1.69
C LEU A 532 -0.24 32.59 -2.68
N GLN A 533 0.60 33.27 -3.48
CA GLN A 533 0.18 34.15 -4.57
C GLN A 533 -0.08 33.40 -5.89
N GLY A 534 0.09 32.08 -5.92
CA GLY A 534 -0.15 31.23 -7.09
C GLY A 534 0.98 31.24 -8.12
N CYS A 535 2.19 31.68 -7.75
CA CYS A 535 3.37 31.52 -8.59
C CYS A 535 3.79 30.04 -8.63
N TYR A 536 4.20 29.55 -9.80
CA TYR A 536 4.65 28.18 -10.01
C TYR A 536 5.94 28.16 -10.82
N ASP A 537 6.76 27.13 -10.61
CA ASP A 537 8.00 26.92 -11.38
C ASP A 537 7.66 26.42 -12.80
N PRO A 538 7.95 27.18 -13.87
CA PRO A 538 7.65 26.79 -15.25
C PRO A 538 8.39 25.54 -15.73
N SER A 539 9.51 25.18 -15.08
CA SER A 539 10.31 24.00 -15.44
C SER A 539 9.71 22.70 -14.92
N LYS A 540 8.99 22.77 -13.79
CA LYS A 540 8.38 21.61 -13.12
C LYS A 540 6.87 21.51 -13.33
N THR A 541 6.20 22.66 -13.46
CA THR A 541 4.74 22.73 -13.46
C THR A 541 4.25 23.48 -14.69
N LYS A 542 3.55 22.77 -15.57
CA LYS A 542 2.85 23.36 -16.72
C LYS A 542 1.38 23.55 -16.37
N VAL A 543 0.96 24.80 -16.21
CA VAL A 543 -0.46 25.11 -15.97
C VAL A 543 -1.22 25.01 -17.28
N ILE A 544 -2.23 24.13 -17.29
CA ILE A 544 -3.15 23.93 -18.40
C ILE A 544 -4.56 24.34 -17.99
N HIS A 545 -5.28 24.98 -18.90
CA HIS A 545 -6.70 25.24 -18.76
C HIS A 545 -7.40 24.94 -20.09
N LEU A 546 -8.71 24.69 -20.04
CA LEU A 546 -9.52 24.54 -21.24
C LEU A 546 -9.44 25.84 -22.07
N GLY A 547 -9.20 25.72 -23.38
CA GLY A 547 -9.19 26.88 -24.29
C GLY A 547 -10.56 27.57 -24.30
N LEU A 548 -11.62 26.75 -24.34
CA LEU A 548 -13.00 27.16 -24.13
C LEU A 548 -13.34 27.11 -22.63
N ASN A 549 -12.85 28.09 -21.88
CA ASN A 549 -13.24 28.26 -20.48
C ASN A 549 -14.31 29.37 -20.33
N PRO A 550 -15.06 29.39 -19.21
CA PRO A 550 -16.08 30.41 -18.97
C PRO A 550 -15.55 31.84 -19.08
N SER A 551 -14.31 32.10 -18.66
CA SER A 551 -13.68 33.42 -18.79
C SER A 551 -13.37 33.80 -20.24
N SER A 552 -12.96 32.85 -21.09
CA SER A 552 -12.73 33.03 -22.51
C SER A 552 -14.05 33.30 -23.23
N GLN A 553 -15.11 32.56 -22.88
CA GLN A 553 -16.46 32.80 -23.41
C GLN A 553 -16.99 34.17 -22.99
N ALA A 554 -16.84 34.54 -21.71
CA ALA A 554 -17.23 35.87 -21.24
C ALA A 554 -16.44 36.99 -21.95
N LYS A 555 -15.13 36.79 -22.20
CA LYS A 555 -14.32 37.73 -22.99
C LYS A 555 -14.80 37.83 -24.44
N GLN A 556 -15.14 36.70 -25.06
CA GLN A 556 -15.66 36.66 -26.44
C GLN A 556 -17.03 37.34 -26.55
N GLN A 557 -17.97 37.00 -25.66
CA GLN A 557 -19.28 37.66 -25.58
C GLN A 557 -19.14 39.16 -25.34
N ARG A 558 -18.21 39.57 -24.46
CA ARG A 558 -17.89 40.99 -24.27
C ARG A 558 -17.35 41.63 -25.54
N ALA A 559 -16.47 40.96 -26.28
CA ALA A 559 -15.96 41.48 -27.55
C ALA A 559 -17.06 41.59 -28.61
N GLU A 560 -17.94 40.60 -28.71
CA GLU A 560 -19.08 40.59 -29.64
C GLU A 560 -20.10 41.68 -29.31
N THR A 561 -20.44 41.86 -28.03
CA THR A 561 -21.33 42.95 -27.59
C THR A 561 -20.72 44.32 -27.84
N VAL A 562 -19.42 44.52 -27.56
CA VAL A 562 -18.74 45.78 -27.93
C VAL A 562 -18.78 46.01 -29.44
N ARG A 563 -18.57 44.96 -30.24
CA ARG A 563 -18.62 45.06 -31.71
C ARG A 563 -20.03 45.40 -32.19
N GLN A 564 -21.07 44.74 -31.67
CA GLN A 564 -22.47 45.03 -31.98
C GLN A 564 -22.82 46.47 -31.63
N LEU A 565 -22.46 46.93 -30.43
CA LEU A 565 -22.67 48.32 -30.02
C LEU A 565 -21.91 49.32 -30.90
N GLN A 566 -20.70 48.98 -31.36
CA GLN A 566 -19.95 49.82 -32.29
C GLN A 566 -20.63 49.91 -33.66
N GLU A 567 -21.16 48.79 -34.18
CA GLU A 567 -21.91 48.73 -35.43
C GLU A 567 -23.26 49.46 -35.33
N GLU A 568 -23.95 49.35 -34.20
CA GLU A 568 -25.17 50.13 -33.93
C GLU A 568 -24.86 51.61 -33.83
N CYS A 569 -23.81 51.99 -33.09
CA CYS A 569 -23.40 53.37 -33.00
C CYS A 569 -22.93 53.94 -34.36
N SER A 570 -22.33 53.13 -35.25
CA SER A 570 -21.97 53.60 -36.60
C SER A 570 -23.22 53.78 -37.47
N LYS A 571 -24.16 52.84 -37.44
CA LYS A 571 -25.46 52.95 -38.13
C LYS A 571 -26.29 54.13 -37.63
N LEU A 572 -26.34 54.35 -36.32
CA LEU A 572 -27.02 55.51 -35.71
C LEU A 572 -26.33 56.81 -36.10
N ARG A 573 -24.99 56.86 -36.11
CA ARG A 573 -24.23 58.03 -36.60
C ARG A 573 -24.50 58.31 -38.07
N GLU A 574 -24.65 57.27 -38.90
CA GLU A 574 -24.97 57.40 -40.31
C GLU A 574 -26.42 57.85 -40.53
N LEU A 575 -27.37 57.33 -39.74
CA LEU A 575 -28.76 57.76 -39.75
C LEU A 575 -28.90 59.24 -39.33
N VAL A 576 -28.19 59.67 -38.27
CA VAL A 576 -28.13 61.07 -37.85
C VAL A 576 -27.58 61.95 -38.98
N ARG A 577 -26.51 61.51 -39.68
CA ARG A 577 -25.96 62.23 -40.83
C ARG A 577 -26.97 62.38 -41.98
N ILE A 578 -27.76 61.34 -42.27
CA ILE A 578 -28.80 61.37 -43.31
C ILE A 578 -29.95 62.32 -42.91
N LEU A 579 -30.33 62.31 -41.63
CA LEU A 579 -31.36 63.19 -41.08
C LEU A 579 -30.92 64.65 -41.05
N GLU A 580 -29.68 64.94 -40.64
CA GLU A 580 -29.07 66.28 -40.69
C GLU A 580 -28.92 66.80 -42.14
N GLY A 581 -28.76 65.89 -43.11
CA GLY A 581 -28.76 66.17 -44.55
C GLY A 581 -30.15 66.36 -45.19
N GLY A 582 -31.23 66.20 -44.42
CA GLY A 582 -32.61 66.47 -44.87
C GLY A 582 -33.26 65.39 -45.75
N ALA A 583 -32.78 64.14 -45.74
CA ALA A 583 -33.32 63.03 -46.54
C ALA A 583 -34.20 62.05 -45.73
N GLN A 584 -35.23 61.47 -46.37
CA GLN A 584 -36.20 60.52 -45.77
C GLN A 584 -35.59 59.13 -45.53
N ILE A 585 -35.90 58.50 -44.38
CA ILE A 585 -35.35 57.21 -43.92
C ILE A 585 -35.86 56.04 -44.80
N PRO A 586 -35.00 55.12 -45.32
CA PRO A 586 -35.45 53.94 -46.08
C PRO A 586 -36.00 52.79 -45.21
N ASP A 587 -37.18 52.26 -45.58
CA ASP A 587 -37.97 51.18 -44.92
C ASP A 587 -37.26 49.82 -44.70
N LYS A 588 -36.05 49.59 -45.23
CA LYS A 588 -35.38 48.28 -45.15
C LYS A 588 -34.68 47.96 -43.83
N LEU A 589 -34.72 48.86 -42.83
CA LEU A 589 -34.07 48.65 -41.54
C LEU A 589 -34.99 48.17 -40.40
N GLU A 590 -36.31 48.07 -40.58
CA GLU A 590 -37.22 47.60 -39.51
C GLU A 590 -37.41 46.07 -39.45
N ALA A 591 -36.93 45.30 -40.43
CA ALA A 591 -37.28 43.88 -40.60
C ALA A 591 -36.15 42.86 -40.26
N ALA A 592 -35.36 43.07 -39.20
CA ALA A 592 -34.22 42.20 -38.85
C ALA A 592 -34.53 41.12 -37.77
N GLY A 593 -35.79 40.69 -37.63
CA GLY A 593 -36.21 39.87 -36.47
C GLY A 593 -36.57 38.39 -36.68
N SER A 594 -36.69 37.82 -37.90
CA SER A 594 -37.35 36.51 -38.02
C SER A 594 -37.07 35.62 -39.26
N VAL A 595 -35.81 35.35 -39.63
CA VAL A 595 -35.54 34.32 -40.69
C VAL A 595 -34.27 33.49 -40.43
N GLN A 596 -34.22 32.75 -39.32
CA GLN A 596 -33.23 31.68 -39.12
C GLN A 596 -33.83 30.49 -38.34
N SER A 597 -34.71 29.67 -38.95
CA SER A 597 -35.08 28.34 -38.41
C SER A 597 -35.94 27.51 -39.40
N SER A 598 -35.40 27.14 -40.56
CA SER A 598 -36.11 26.20 -41.47
C SER A 598 -35.29 24.98 -41.86
N GLN A 599 -33.97 25.06 -41.87
CA GLN A 599 -33.12 23.93 -42.25
C GLN A 599 -32.85 23.00 -41.06
N GLU A 600 -32.53 23.55 -39.89
CA GLU A 600 -32.30 22.78 -38.67
C GLU A 600 -33.51 21.93 -38.24
N LEU A 601 -34.73 22.46 -38.39
CA LEU A 601 -35.97 21.71 -38.09
C LEU A 601 -36.16 20.48 -38.98
N THR A 602 -35.66 20.50 -40.22
CA THR A 602 -35.78 19.36 -41.13
C THR A 602 -34.76 18.26 -40.82
N GLU A 603 -33.57 18.64 -40.35
CA GLU A 603 -32.53 17.68 -39.95
C GLU A 603 -32.89 16.99 -38.63
N LEU A 604 -33.42 17.75 -37.66
CA LEU A 604 -33.90 17.17 -36.39
C LEU A 604 -35.05 16.18 -36.59
N LYS A 605 -35.98 16.43 -37.52
CA LYS A 605 -37.06 15.48 -37.84
C LYS A 605 -36.53 14.16 -38.42
N LYS A 606 -35.56 14.22 -39.34
CA LYS A 606 -34.93 13.01 -39.90
C LYS A 606 -34.19 12.20 -38.84
N GLN A 607 -33.51 12.87 -37.92
CA GLN A 607 -32.83 12.18 -36.82
C GLN A 607 -33.82 11.46 -35.89
N LEU A 608 -34.96 12.10 -35.58
CA LEU A 608 -36.02 11.50 -34.77
C LEU A 608 -36.61 10.23 -35.43
N GLU A 609 -36.97 10.31 -36.71
CA GLU A 609 -37.50 9.16 -37.47
C GLU A 609 -36.50 7.99 -37.52
N SER A 610 -35.21 8.28 -37.69
CA SER A 610 -34.17 7.24 -37.71
C SER A 610 -33.97 6.55 -36.34
N ALA A 611 -34.15 7.29 -35.25
CA ALA A 611 -34.05 6.76 -33.89
C ALA A 611 -35.28 5.93 -33.52
N GLU A 612 -36.47 6.35 -33.96
CA GLU A 612 -37.71 5.58 -33.80
C GLU A 612 -37.65 4.24 -34.54
N LEU A 613 -37.14 4.22 -35.77
CA LEU A 613 -37.00 2.99 -36.55
C LEU A 613 -36.02 2.00 -35.90
N LYS A 614 -34.91 2.49 -35.31
CA LYS A 614 -33.97 1.65 -34.55
C LYS A 614 -34.62 1.06 -33.30
N ASN A 615 -35.42 1.85 -32.58
CA ASN A 615 -36.15 1.37 -31.41
C ASN A 615 -37.20 0.31 -31.78
N GLN A 616 -37.91 0.47 -32.90
CA GLN A 616 -38.86 -0.54 -33.39
C GLN A 616 -38.16 -1.87 -33.70
N ARG A 617 -37.05 -1.84 -34.46
CA ARG A 617 -36.26 -3.05 -34.76
C ARG A 617 -35.73 -3.73 -33.49
N LEU A 618 -35.25 -2.96 -32.51
CA LEU A 618 -34.82 -3.50 -31.22
C LEU A 618 -35.97 -4.22 -30.51
N ARG A 619 -37.18 -3.64 -30.48
CA ARG A 619 -38.36 -4.29 -29.89
C ARG A 619 -38.71 -5.62 -30.57
N GLU A 620 -38.65 -5.68 -31.90
CA GLU A 620 -38.91 -6.92 -32.66
C GLU A 620 -37.88 -8.01 -32.35
N VAL A 621 -36.59 -7.66 -32.32
CA VAL A 621 -35.52 -8.61 -31.97
C VAL A 621 -35.67 -9.09 -30.53
N PHE A 622 -35.98 -8.20 -29.58
CA PHE A 622 -36.24 -8.58 -28.19
C PHE A 622 -37.45 -9.51 -28.08
N GLN A 623 -38.55 -9.25 -28.78
CA GLN A 623 -39.72 -10.14 -28.79
C GLN A 623 -39.36 -11.53 -29.33
N THR A 624 -38.61 -11.59 -30.42
CA THR A 624 -38.16 -12.86 -31.02
C THR A 624 -37.27 -13.64 -30.05
N LYS A 625 -36.29 -12.97 -29.43
CA LYS A 625 -35.37 -13.61 -28.48
C LYS A 625 -36.05 -14.05 -27.19
N ILE A 626 -37.02 -13.27 -26.68
CA ILE A 626 -37.82 -13.67 -25.53
C ILE A 626 -38.69 -14.88 -25.89
N HIS A 627 -39.24 -14.95 -27.10
CA HIS A 627 -40.00 -16.11 -27.56
C HIS A 627 -39.11 -17.37 -27.67
N GLU A 628 -37.93 -17.26 -28.27
CA GLU A 628 -36.94 -18.34 -28.32
C GLU A 628 -36.57 -18.82 -26.91
N PHE A 629 -36.28 -17.89 -26.00
CA PHE A 629 -35.95 -18.20 -24.61
C PHE A 629 -37.10 -18.89 -23.89
N ARG A 630 -38.32 -18.39 -24.03
CA ARG A 630 -39.53 -19.00 -23.48
C ARG A 630 -39.72 -20.42 -24.00
N THR A 631 -39.61 -20.63 -25.32
CA THR A 631 -39.70 -21.96 -25.93
C THR A 631 -38.62 -22.90 -25.42
N ALA A 632 -37.38 -22.44 -25.24
CA ALA A 632 -36.31 -23.24 -24.65
C ALA A 632 -36.63 -23.61 -23.19
N CYS A 633 -37.10 -22.67 -22.37
CA CYS A 633 -37.56 -22.95 -21.01
C CYS A 633 -38.73 -23.93 -20.98
N TYR A 634 -39.68 -23.81 -21.92
CA TYR A 634 -40.83 -24.71 -22.06
C TYR A 634 -40.37 -26.15 -22.39
N MET A 635 -39.45 -26.31 -23.36
CA MET A 635 -38.92 -27.63 -23.72
C MET A 635 -38.09 -28.26 -22.60
N LEU A 636 -37.33 -27.45 -21.85
CA LEU A 636 -36.42 -27.95 -20.83
C LEU A 636 -37.15 -28.33 -19.52
N THR A 637 -38.22 -27.62 -19.19
CA THR A 637 -38.93 -27.81 -17.90
C THR A 637 -40.28 -28.52 -18.04
N GLY A 638 -40.89 -28.53 -19.22
CA GLY A 638 -42.24 -29.06 -19.43
C GLY A 638 -43.36 -28.16 -18.90
N TYR A 639 -43.04 -26.94 -18.44
CA TYR A 639 -44.00 -25.96 -17.95
C TYR A 639 -43.90 -24.64 -18.71
N ARG A 640 -45.06 -24.01 -18.93
CA ARG A 640 -45.19 -22.67 -19.47
C ARG A 640 -45.20 -21.65 -18.34
N ILE A 641 -44.23 -20.74 -18.33
CA ILE A 641 -44.13 -19.63 -17.37
C ILE A 641 -44.66 -18.35 -18.03
N ASP A 642 -45.80 -17.86 -17.56
CA ASP A 642 -46.40 -16.59 -17.98
C ASP A 642 -46.39 -15.58 -16.81
N ILE A 643 -46.00 -14.33 -17.08
CA ILE A 643 -46.02 -13.24 -16.09
C ILE A 643 -47.41 -12.61 -16.11
N THR A 644 -48.09 -12.59 -14.96
CA THR A 644 -49.48 -12.06 -14.88
C THR A 644 -49.50 -10.62 -14.36
N THR A 645 -48.82 -10.35 -13.25
CA THR A 645 -48.59 -9.01 -12.67
C THR A 645 -47.15 -8.91 -12.17
N GLU A 646 -46.67 -7.72 -11.81
CA GLU A 646 -45.32 -7.55 -11.25
C GLU A 646 -45.07 -8.54 -10.10
N ASN A 647 -43.99 -9.33 -10.23
CA ASN A 647 -43.57 -10.39 -9.31
C ASN A 647 -44.53 -11.58 -9.10
N GLN A 648 -45.55 -11.78 -9.95
CA GLN A 648 -46.41 -12.97 -9.91
C GLN A 648 -46.37 -13.77 -11.23
N TYR A 649 -45.91 -15.01 -11.12
CA TYR A 649 -45.69 -15.91 -12.24
C TYR A 649 -46.72 -17.04 -12.21
N ARG A 650 -47.27 -17.36 -13.38
CA ARG A 650 -48.19 -18.48 -13.63
C ARG A 650 -47.43 -19.59 -14.34
N LEU A 651 -47.40 -20.77 -13.73
CA LEU A 651 -46.90 -22.01 -14.33
C LEU A 651 -48.10 -22.83 -14.82
N THR A 652 -48.14 -23.15 -16.11
CA THR A 652 -49.08 -24.11 -16.70
C THR A 652 -48.31 -25.33 -17.16
N SER A 653 -48.69 -26.53 -16.70
CA SER A 653 -48.04 -27.75 -17.19
C SER A 653 -48.46 -28.07 -18.62
N MET A 654 -47.52 -28.51 -19.46
CA MET A 654 -47.79 -28.91 -20.85
C MET A 654 -48.62 -30.20 -20.95
N TYR A 655 -48.67 -30.98 -19.88
CA TYR A 655 -49.36 -32.27 -19.82
C TYR A 655 -50.62 -32.23 -18.96
N ALA A 656 -51.10 -31.04 -18.59
CA ALA A 656 -52.33 -30.90 -17.82
C ALA A 656 -53.55 -31.32 -18.67
N GLU A 657 -54.43 -32.15 -18.09
CA GLU A 657 -55.66 -32.62 -18.75
C GLU A 657 -56.70 -31.48 -18.89
N GLN A 658 -56.63 -30.45 -18.05
CA GLN A 658 -57.48 -29.26 -18.09
C GLN A 658 -56.65 -27.98 -18.21
N LYS A 659 -57.08 -27.02 -19.05
CA LYS A 659 -56.38 -25.73 -19.26
C LYS A 659 -56.39 -24.82 -18.03
N GLU A 660 -57.17 -25.17 -17.01
CA GLU A 660 -57.39 -24.39 -15.80
C GLU A 660 -56.37 -24.72 -14.70
N ASP A 661 -55.65 -25.85 -14.81
CA ASP A 661 -54.62 -26.27 -13.88
C ASP A 661 -53.37 -25.41 -13.99
N ASN A 662 -53.28 -24.41 -13.11
CA ASN A 662 -52.22 -23.41 -13.10
C ASN A 662 -51.70 -23.19 -11.68
N LEU A 663 -50.37 -23.10 -11.53
CA LEU A 663 -49.71 -22.75 -10.27
C LEU A 663 -49.29 -21.29 -10.31
N LEU A 664 -49.72 -20.50 -9.31
CA LEU A 664 -49.35 -19.08 -9.18
C LEU A 664 -48.33 -18.93 -8.04
N PHE A 665 -47.18 -18.33 -8.33
CA PHE A 665 -46.13 -18.08 -7.33
C PHE A 665 -45.62 -16.65 -7.40
N LYS A 666 -45.26 -16.09 -6.25
CA LYS A 666 -44.69 -14.75 -6.12
C LYS A 666 -43.21 -14.83 -5.75
N HIS A 667 -42.37 -14.11 -6.49
CA HIS A 667 -40.93 -14.03 -6.20
C HIS A 667 -40.65 -12.85 -5.27
N TRP A 668 -40.18 -13.11 -4.06
CA TRP A 668 -39.67 -12.09 -3.15
C TRP A 668 -38.18 -11.88 -3.44
N ALA A 669 -37.83 -10.74 -4.02
CA ALA A 669 -36.43 -10.38 -4.26
C ALA A 669 -35.74 -10.10 -2.92
N TRP A 670 -34.88 -11.01 -2.48
CA TRP A 670 -33.91 -10.73 -1.43
C TRP A 670 -32.88 -9.76 -2.02
N ARG A 671 -32.90 -8.49 -1.59
CA ARG A 671 -31.83 -7.54 -1.89
C ARG A 671 -30.54 -8.07 -1.27
N ILE A 672 -29.67 -8.63 -2.10
CA ILE A 672 -28.25 -8.73 -1.78
C ILE A 672 -27.68 -7.34 -2.07
N SER A 673 -27.53 -6.54 -1.02
CA SER A 673 -26.73 -5.31 -1.10
C SER A 673 -25.29 -5.73 -1.32
N ILE A 674 -24.74 -5.40 -2.49
CA ILE A 674 -23.30 -5.42 -2.77
C ILE A 674 -22.70 -4.12 -2.22
#